data_AF-K9QRA0-F1
#
_entry.id   AF-K9QRA0-F1
#
_cell.length_a   1.000
_cell.length_b   1.000
_cell.length_c   1.000
_cell.angle_alpha   90.00
_cell.angle_beta   90.00
_cell.angle_gamma   90.00
#
_symmetry.space_group_name_H-M   'P 1'
#
loop_
_entity.id
_entity.type
_entity.pdbx_description
1 polymer ?
#
loop_
_entity_poly.entity_id
_entity_poly.type
_entity_poly.pdbx_seq_one_letter_code
_entity_poly.pdbx_strand_id
1 'polypeptide(L)'
;MIEYTTNRQAWVTVEEFLLDLPPKLGQRAMILKNCLTVQYGDTGHLRDILNRDGDYPWLSLPICLLQDWSAITQKSSVGLEKHLLPASFYIFAAVYLQEQISDPASLFENADMPLLDALQQQAVFHFSQILAEDNSFWSDYRLLWADYQTAVKVIQQHQQAPVDFSPELLQQYAAQLSPAKIPVIAAAIAIHQTPKIPSLLQLLDYLHYIHQMHRDILAIRRDIMRGCYTYPIVRVMQAANIPLSAQPLPEKLLGAMVLTGAVAKICRECLEKLASARVLAQKLMLPSWVQYCDRLETNFNELSDLFSLKNLGKTSASASNYFLPYIDSLKVAIATGEQYLLSDLTFRESWEIQRLTLPQKSEIVARAFPMGLIAEILCSHGHNLSSLADEIFQLLAQHHFCYFEGYAIPPDTDTIGLSLRLYQYSQQPEIHRVILQRPLNWLQQNILPSGEIPVWITQGVEYGQNSIFWGSSCLAVEINLLLGLIAYDWATYEEIIERSVSNLSQRLAQSGLSGLSHYEPPYCLWNCLQLLAQLEAKPISKTLQIQIQQLIPILLQRLQTEILRRSPTPQEAAFFILACFSHPAAHSLLEPKWMQILLKHQRYDGSWRDEPLYPTVHRGRQATWYSSRTMTTAFCYHALCTALLK
;
A
#
# COMPACT_ATOMS: atom_id res chain seq x y z
N MET A 1 21.70 0.17 10.37
CA MET A 1 21.23 1.06 11.45
C MET A 1 21.70 0.49 12.78
N ILE A 2 21.96 1.30 13.81
CA ILE A 2 22.05 0.79 15.19
C ILE A 2 20.80 -0.06 15.39
N GLU A 3 20.93 -1.33 15.78
CA GLU A 3 19.78 -2.12 16.22
C GLU A 3 19.18 -1.38 17.40
N TYR A 4 18.22 -0.49 17.13
CA TYR A 4 17.42 0.08 18.18
C TYR A 4 16.65 -1.10 18.73
N THR A 5 17.11 -1.62 19.87
CA THR A 5 16.24 -2.23 20.86
C THR A 5 15.26 -1.15 21.29
N THR A 6 14.37 -0.76 20.38
CA THR A 6 13.30 0.20 20.60
C THR A 6 12.59 -0.27 21.84
N ASN A 7 12.40 0.67 22.76
CA ASN A 7 11.74 0.42 24.03
C ASN A 7 10.42 -0.31 23.75
N ARG A 8 10.43 -1.65 23.92
CA ARG A 8 9.31 -2.53 23.54
C ARG A 8 8.02 -2.05 24.21
N GLN A 9 8.14 -1.45 25.39
CA GLN A 9 7.04 -0.88 26.14
C GLN A 9 6.40 0.33 25.45
N ALA A 10 7.18 1.18 24.78
CA ALA A 10 6.65 2.36 24.10
C ALA A 10 5.81 1.97 22.87
N TRP A 11 6.21 0.94 22.13
CA TRP A 11 5.39 0.38 21.05
C TRP A 11 4.12 -0.31 21.57
N VAL A 12 4.19 -0.98 22.72
CA VAL A 12 2.99 -1.53 23.38
C VAL A 12 1.98 -0.41 23.67
N THR A 13 2.43 0.74 24.20
CA THR A 13 1.54 1.89 24.44
C THR A 13 0.89 2.42 23.16
N VAL A 14 1.63 2.45 22.06
CA VAL A 14 1.07 2.83 20.74
C VAL A 14 0.00 1.84 20.28
N GLU A 15 0.28 0.54 20.36
CA GLU A 15 -0.66 -0.49 19.93
C GLU A 15 -1.91 -0.55 20.82
N GLU A 16 -1.77 -0.42 22.14
CA GLU A 16 -2.88 -0.36 23.09
C GLU A 16 -3.82 0.81 22.78
N PHE A 17 -3.29 2.01 22.56
CA PHE A 17 -4.11 3.17 22.19
C PHE A 17 -4.94 2.90 20.92
N LEU A 18 -4.32 2.37 19.86
CA LEU A 18 -5.02 2.11 18.60
C LEU A 18 -6.13 1.06 18.76
N LEU A 19 -5.94 0.09 19.66
CA LEU A 19 -6.91 -0.97 19.96
C LEU A 19 -8.05 -0.51 20.88
N ASP A 20 -7.78 0.45 21.77
CA ASP A 20 -8.74 0.96 22.76
C ASP A 20 -9.64 2.09 22.22
N LEU A 21 -9.46 2.50 20.97
CA LEU A 21 -10.31 3.50 20.32
C LEU A 21 -11.76 3.00 20.18
N PRO A 22 -12.77 3.90 20.25
CA PRO A 22 -14.16 3.55 19.98
C PRO A 22 -14.32 2.83 18.64
N PRO A 23 -15.25 1.86 18.48
CA PRO A 23 -15.26 0.93 17.33
C PRO A 23 -15.11 1.58 15.95
N LYS A 24 -15.82 2.70 15.70
CA LYS A 24 -15.71 3.45 14.43
C LYS A 24 -14.30 4.01 14.20
N LEU A 25 -13.68 4.59 15.23
CA LEU A 25 -12.31 5.12 15.15
C LEU A 25 -11.28 3.99 15.12
N GLY A 26 -11.51 2.90 15.86
CA GLY A 26 -10.66 1.71 15.85
C GLY A 26 -10.53 1.11 14.44
N GLN A 27 -11.62 1.03 13.67
CA GLN A 27 -11.57 0.58 12.28
C GLN A 27 -10.68 1.49 11.41
N ARG A 28 -10.85 2.81 11.52
CA ARG A 28 -10.04 3.78 10.75
C ARG A 28 -8.58 3.80 11.20
N ALA A 29 -8.33 3.61 12.49
CA ALA A 29 -6.99 3.47 13.06
C ALA A 29 -6.28 2.21 12.57
N MET A 30 -7.00 1.11 12.36
CA MET A 30 -6.43 -0.11 11.75
C MET A 30 -6.07 0.10 10.28
N ILE A 31 -6.90 0.81 9.51
CA ILE A 31 -6.55 1.21 8.14
C ILE A 31 -5.30 2.08 8.14
N LEU A 32 -5.23 3.07 9.04
CA LEU A 32 -4.05 3.93 9.20
C LEU A 32 -2.79 3.13 9.52
N LYS A 33 -2.88 2.22 10.51
CA LYS A 33 -1.79 1.29 10.86
C LYS A 33 -1.31 0.53 9.63
N ASN A 34 -2.23 -0.05 8.87
CA ASN A 34 -1.89 -0.82 7.68
C ASN A 34 -1.23 0.05 6.61
N CYS A 35 -1.78 1.23 6.30
CA CYS A 35 -1.19 2.18 5.36
C CYS A 35 0.24 2.57 5.76
N LEU A 36 0.45 2.90 7.04
CA LEU A 36 1.79 3.25 7.55
C LEU A 36 2.76 2.06 7.42
N THR A 37 2.32 0.85 7.75
CA THR A 37 3.18 -0.35 7.66
C THR A 37 3.56 -0.70 6.23
N VAL A 38 2.62 -0.58 5.28
CA VAL A 38 2.87 -0.84 3.86
C VAL A 38 3.79 0.21 3.26
N GLN A 39 3.52 1.48 3.58
CA GLN A 39 4.24 2.59 2.96
C GLN A 39 5.64 2.77 3.54
N TYR A 40 5.82 2.58 4.84
CA TYR A 40 7.05 2.93 5.56
C TYR A 40 7.74 1.76 6.26
N GLY A 41 7.20 0.53 6.21
CA GLY A 41 7.80 -0.65 6.85
C GLY A 41 8.09 -1.79 5.87
N ASP A 42 9.10 -2.60 6.19
CA ASP A 42 9.51 -3.75 5.35
C ASP A 42 8.88 -5.09 5.75
N THR A 43 8.44 -5.19 7.01
CA THR A 43 7.95 -6.44 7.61
C THR A 43 6.44 -6.47 7.78
N GLY A 44 5.75 -5.37 7.47
CA GLY A 44 4.35 -5.15 7.82
C GLY A 44 4.11 -4.86 9.31
N HIS A 45 5.14 -4.81 10.16
CA HIS A 45 5.00 -4.41 11.55
C HIS A 45 5.11 -2.90 11.74
N LEU A 46 4.27 -2.34 12.63
CA LEU A 46 4.23 -0.91 12.89
C LEU A 46 5.54 -0.40 13.51
N ARG A 47 6.21 -1.24 14.29
CA ARG A 47 7.51 -0.92 14.90
C ARG A 47 8.66 -0.75 13.89
N ASP A 48 8.44 -1.23 12.67
CA ASP A 48 9.46 -1.22 11.61
C ASP A 48 9.27 -0.05 10.64
N ILE A 49 8.31 0.85 10.89
CA ILE A 49 8.11 2.03 10.06
C ILE A 49 9.27 3.02 10.20
N LEU A 50 9.64 3.67 9.09
CA LEU A 50 10.72 4.66 9.03
C LEU A 50 12.10 4.10 9.40
N ASN A 51 12.29 2.79 9.23
CA ASN A 51 13.56 2.10 9.44
C ASN A 51 14.34 1.86 8.13
N ARG A 52 13.90 2.37 6.97
CA ARG A 52 14.68 2.24 5.73
C ARG A 52 15.78 3.30 5.67
N ASP A 53 16.88 3.00 4.98
CA ASP A 53 18.00 3.94 4.85
C ASP A 53 17.67 5.23 4.07
N GLY A 54 16.54 5.27 3.36
CA GLY A 54 16.03 6.46 2.67
C GLY A 54 14.94 7.24 3.40
N ASP A 55 14.39 6.68 4.48
CA ASP A 55 13.29 7.30 5.23
C ASP A 55 13.82 8.44 6.09
N TYR A 56 12.99 9.46 6.31
CA TYR A 56 13.30 10.47 7.32
C TYR A 56 13.15 9.83 8.71
N PRO A 57 14.17 9.85 9.58
CA PRO A 57 14.21 9.05 10.82
C PRO A 57 13.39 9.69 11.94
N TRP A 58 12.18 10.16 11.63
CA TRP A 58 11.29 10.96 12.48
C TRP A 58 11.18 10.39 13.91
N LEU A 59 10.96 9.08 14.02
CA LEU A 59 10.77 8.40 15.30
C LEU A 59 12.07 8.26 16.10
N SER A 60 13.21 8.24 15.41
CA SER A 60 14.53 8.01 16.02
C SER A 60 15.23 9.31 16.41
N LEU A 61 14.93 10.45 15.78
CA LEU A 61 15.57 11.74 16.06
C LEU A 61 15.65 12.12 17.55
N PRO A 62 14.54 12.11 18.32
CA PRO A 62 14.62 12.46 19.74
C PRO A 62 15.42 11.44 20.55
N ILE A 63 15.40 10.16 20.16
CA ILE A 63 16.15 9.11 20.85
C ILE A 63 17.66 9.25 20.58
N CYS A 64 18.06 9.49 19.32
CA CYS A 64 19.44 9.80 18.96
C CYS A 64 19.96 11.01 19.75
N LEU A 65 19.14 12.06 19.86
CA LEU A 65 19.49 13.24 20.64
C LEU A 65 19.71 12.91 22.11
N LEU A 66 18.80 12.13 22.71
CA LEU A 66 18.94 11.70 24.09
C LEU A 66 20.19 10.84 24.29
N GLN A 67 20.50 9.91 23.39
CA GLN A 67 21.70 9.07 23.49
C GLN A 67 22.99 9.90 23.42
N ASP A 68 23.08 10.79 22.43
CA ASP A 68 24.25 11.65 22.22
C ASP A 68 24.50 12.59 23.42
N TRP A 69 23.45 13.17 24.00
CA TRP A 69 23.58 14.12 25.12
C TRP A 69 23.47 13.49 26.52
N SER A 70 22.84 12.33 26.70
CA SER A 70 22.79 11.63 28.00
C SER A 70 24.15 11.03 28.35
N ALA A 71 24.90 10.54 27.36
CA ALA A 71 26.29 10.11 27.53
C ALA A 71 27.17 11.23 28.12
N ILE A 72 26.86 12.49 27.78
CA ILE A 72 27.56 13.68 28.27
C ILE A 72 27.07 14.09 29.67
N THR A 73 25.77 13.95 29.95
CA THR A 73 25.13 14.49 31.16
C THR A 73 24.94 13.49 32.30
N GLN A 74 25.24 12.20 32.09
CA GLN A 74 25.07 11.09 33.05
C GLN A 74 23.64 10.92 33.61
N LYS A 75 22.61 11.48 32.96
CA LYS A 75 21.19 11.30 33.32
C LYS A 75 20.59 10.11 32.59
N SER A 76 19.76 9.32 33.28
CA SER A 76 19.02 8.20 32.66
C SER A 76 17.95 8.71 31.68
N SER A 77 18.03 8.31 30.41
CA SER A 77 17.10 8.67 29.33
C SER A 77 15.85 7.79 29.28
N VAL A 78 15.84 6.65 29.98
CA VAL A 78 14.82 5.60 29.84
C VAL A 78 13.40 6.10 30.11
N GLY A 79 13.23 6.99 31.10
CA GLY A 79 11.93 7.58 31.43
C GLY A 79 11.41 8.53 30.36
N LEU A 80 12.29 9.27 29.68
CA LEU A 80 11.92 10.20 28.61
C LEU A 80 11.56 9.46 27.33
N GLU A 81 12.30 8.41 26.98
CA GLU A 81 12.05 7.59 25.79
C GLU A 81 10.64 6.96 25.80
N LYS A 82 10.15 6.56 26.98
CA LYS A 82 8.79 6.03 27.18
C LYS A 82 7.70 6.98 26.65
N HIS A 83 7.93 8.29 26.69
CA HIS A 83 6.95 9.30 26.27
C HIS A 83 7.29 9.92 24.91
N LEU A 84 8.57 10.12 24.60
CA LEU A 84 8.99 10.75 23.35
C LEU A 84 8.75 9.88 22.12
N LEU A 85 8.95 8.54 22.21
CA LEU A 85 8.70 7.67 21.06
C LEU A 85 7.21 7.65 20.68
N PRO A 86 6.26 7.39 21.59
CA PRO A 86 4.83 7.46 21.25
C PRO A 86 4.42 8.85 20.76
N ALA A 87 4.89 9.94 21.39
CA ALA A 87 4.59 11.29 20.94
C ALA A 87 5.07 11.56 19.51
N SER A 88 6.27 11.08 19.16
CA SER A 88 6.82 11.17 17.81
C SER A 88 5.98 10.39 16.80
N PHE A 89 5.57 9.18 17.17
CA PHE A 89 4.68 8.35 16.36
C PHE A 89 3.34 9.06 16.11
N TYR A 90 2.71 9.60 17.14
CA TYR A 90 1.40 10.25 17.01
C TYR A 90 1.46 11.53 16.19
N ILE A 91 2.53 12.33 16.30
CA ILE A 91 2.74 13.48 15.41
C ILE A 91 2.89 13.00 13.96
N PHE A 92 3.76 12.02 13.71
CA PHE A 92 3.98 11.50 12.37
C PHE A 92 2.69 10.95 11.75
N ALA A 93 1.94 10.13 12.51
CA ALA A 93 0.67 9.57 12.10
C ALA A 93 -0.39 10.66 11.83
N ALA A 94 -0.42 11.72 12.63
CA ALA A 94 -1.31 12.87 12.43
C ALA A 94 -0.95 13.65 11.15
N VAL A 95 0.33 13.92 10.90
CA VAL A 95 0.80 14.55 9.66
C VAL A 95 0.40 13.70 8.46
N TYR A 96 0.71 12.40 8.50
CA TYR A 96 0.35 11.46 7.44
C TYR A 96 -1.16 11.45 7.18
N LEU A 97 -1.98 11.30 8.22
CA LEU A 97 -3.44 11.27 8.09
C LEU A 97 -3.98 12.57 7.51
N GLN A 98 -3.44 13.72 7.90
CA GLN A 98 -3.86 15.00 7.35
C GLN A 98 -3.51 15.16 5.86
N GLU A 99 -2.30 14.72 5.45
CA GLU A 99 -1.93 14.66 4.03
C GLU A 99 -2.90 13.74 3.27
N GLN A 100 -3.21 12.57 3.82
CA GLN A 100 -4.12 11.60 3.24
C GLN A 100 -5.56 12.10 3.13
N ILE A 101 -6.09 12.83 4.11
CA ILE A 101 -7.44 13.43 4.04
C ILE A 101 -7.53 14.45 2.90
N SER A 102 -6.42 15.12 2.59
CA SER A 102 -6.36 16.12 1.52
C SER A 102 -6.15 15.53 0.13
N ASP A 103 -5.78 14.24 0.02
CA ASP A 103 -5.53 13.55 -1.24
C ASP A 103 -6.82 12.87 -1.72
N PRO A 104 -7.41 13.28 -2.86
CA PRO A 104 -8.63 12.66 -3.40
C PRO A 104 -8.49 11.15 -3.72
N ALA A 105 -7.28 10.64 -3.88
CA ALA A 105 -7.02 9.23 -4.18
C ALA A 105 -6.83 8.36 -2.93
N SER A 106 -6.91 8.95 -1.74
CA SER A 106 -6.68 8.32 -0.45
C SER A 106 -7.85 7.47 0.02
N LEU A 107 -7.57 6.57 0.98
CA LEU A 107 -8.60 5.85 1.73
C LEU A 107 -9.28 6.72 2.80
N PHE A 108 -8.75 7.91 3.08
CA PHE A 108 -9.17 8.81 4.16
C PHE A 108 -9.91 10.05 3.64
N GLU A 109 -10.89 10.50 4.41
CA GLU A 109 -11.79 11.60 4.07
C GLU A 109 -12.01 12.54 5.27
N ASN A 110 -12.74 13.64 5.08
CA ASN A 110 -13.03 14.60 6.15
C ASN A 110 -13.74 13.98 7.36
N ALA A 111 -14.43 12.84 7.20
CA ALA A 111 -15.04 12.10 8.31
C ALA A 111 -14.00 11.50 9.29
N ASP A 112 -12.72 11.44 8.88
CA ASP A 112 -11.60 10.92 9.69
C ASP A 112 -10.93 11.98 10.57
N MET A 113 -11.37 13.23 10.51
CA MET A 113 -10.87 14.30 11.38
C MET A 113 -10.89 13.95 12.89
N PRO A 114 -11.90 13.22 13.43
CA PRO A 114 -11.85 12.80 14.83
C PRO A 114 -10.70 11.85 15.17
N LEU A 115 -10.22 11.04 14.22
CA LEU A 115 -9.03 10.21 14.41
C LEU A 115 -7.76 11.08 14.43
N LEU A 116 -7.68 12.08 13.55
CA LEU A 116 -6.61 13.06 13.56
C LEU A 116 -6.54 13.79 14.91
N ASP A 117 -7.67 14.26 15.42
CA ASP A 117 -7.76 14.91 16.73
C ASP A 117 -7.31 13.97 17.86
N ALA A 118 -7.72 12.70 17.83
CA ALA A 118 -7.32 11.71 18.82
C ALA A 118 -5.79 11.48 18.83
N LEU A 119 -5.16 11.39 17.65
CA LEU A 119 -3.70 11.26 17.52
C LEU A 119 -2.99 12.50 18.08
N GLN A 120 -3.46 13.71 17.74
CA GLN A 120 -2.89 14.95 18.27
C GLN A 120 -3.03 15.06 19.80
N GLN A 121 -4.18 14.66 20.35
CA GLN A 121 -4.39 14.64 21.80
C GLN A 121 -3.46 13.66 22.51
N GLN A 122 -3.20 12.49 21.92
CA GLN A 122 -2.22 11.55 22.48
C GLN A 122 -0.79 12.10 22.44
N ALA A 123 -0.40 12.78 21.36
CA ALA A 123 0.90 13.46 21.32
C ALA A 123 1.02 14.48 22.46
N VAL A 124 0.02 15.34 22.65
CA VAL A 124 -0.04 16.33 23.74
C VAL A 124 0.02 15.65 25.11
N PHE A 125 -0.74 14.58 25.33
CA PHE A 125 -0.70 13.80 26.57
C PHE A 125 0.71 13.31 26.89
N HIS A 126 1.42 12.73 25.92
CA HIS A 126 2.78 12.24 26.15
C HIS A 126 3.77 13.39 26.42
N PHE A 127 3.64 14.54 25.76
CA PHE A 127 4.48 15.71 26.06
C PHE A 127 4.22 16.29 27.45
N SER A 128 2.96 16.32 27.92
CA SER A 128 2.64 16.84 29.25
C SER A 128 3.17 15.96 30.40
N GLN A 129 3.48 14.68 30.13
CA GLN A 129 4.15 13.82 31.11
C GLN A 129 5.62 14.20 31.34
N ILE A 130 6.25 14.94 30.43
CA ILE A 130 7.67 15.30 30.50
C ILE A 130 7.92 16.81 30.59
N LEU A 131 6.93 17.65 30.27
CA LEU A 131 7.05 19.11 30.26
C LEU A 131 5.83 19.75 30.93
N ALA A 132 6.07 20.71 31.81
CA ALA A 132 5.03 21.48 32.48
C ALA A 132 4.25 22.39 31.49
N GLU A 133 3.00 22.72 31.82
CA GLU A 133 2.10 23.54 30.97
C GLU A 133 2.60 24.97 30.76
N ASP A 134 3.38 25.51 31.70
CA ASP A 134 3.95 26.87 31.65
C ASP A 134 5.28 26.95 30.87
N ASN A 135 5.78 25.81 30.36
CA ASN A 135 7.02 25.76 29.61
C ASN A 135 6.88 26.42 28.22
N SER A 136 7.95 27.08 27.75
CA SER A 136 7.97 27.72 26.41
C SER A 136 7.74 26.74 25.26
N PHE A 137 8.00 25.44 25.47
CA PHE A 137 7.70 24.35 24.54
C PHE A 137 6.31 24.46 23.90
N TRP A 138 5.27 24.78 24.66
CA TRP A 138 3.90 24.78 24.12
C TRP A 138 3.65 25.90 23.12
N SER A 139 4.42 26.99 23.20
CA SER A 139 4.41 28.03 22.18
C SER A 139 5.11 27.57 20.91
N ASP A 140 6.26 26.90 21.03
CA ASP A 140 6.96 26.30 19.89
C ASP A 140 6.12 25.20 19.22
N TYR A 141 5.43 24.37 20.01
CA TYR A 141 4.49 23.35 19.54
C TYR A 141 3.43 23.95 18.62
N ARG A 142 2.75 25.01 19.07
CA ARG A 142 1.71 25.68 18.28
C ARG A 142 2.27 26.35 17.02
N LEU A 143 3.44 26.97 17.13
CA LEU A 143 4.11 27.62 16.00
C LEU A 143 4.46 26.61 14.91
N LEU A 144 5.06 25.48 15.27
CA LEU A 144 5.47 24.45 14.30
C LEU A 144 4.28 23.79 13.59
N TRP A 145 3.15 23.63 14.29
CA TRP A 145 1.91 23.22 13.64
C TRP A 145 1.37 24.31 12.70
N ALA A 146 1.42 25.58 13.08
CA ALA A 146 1.00 26.68 12.20
C ALA A 146 1.86 26.79 10.94
N ASP A 147 3.18 26.59 11.07
CA ASP A 147 4.12 26.53 9.95
C ASP A 147 3.76 25.38 9.00
N TYR A 148 3.47 24.20 9.54
CA TYR A 148 3.02 23.04 8.77
C TYR A 148 1.72 23.32 8.00
N GLN A 149 0.70 23.86 8.67
CA GLN A 149 -0.57 24.20 8.01
C GLN A 149 -0.38 25.23 6.89
N THR A 150 0.55 26.17 7.08
CA THR A 150 0.90 27.16 6.06
C THR A 150 1.60 26.49 4.88
N ALA A 151 2.58 25.64 5.14
CA ALA A 151 3.30 24.87 4.11
C ALA A 151 2.36 24.00 3.26
N VAL A 152 1.46 23.24 3.90
CA VAL A 152 0.50 22.38 3.20
C VAL A 152 -0.38 23.19 2.23
N LYS A 153 -0.90 24.35 2.67
CA LYS A 153 -1.71 25.23 1.82
C LYS A 153 -0.94 25.76 0.61
N VAL A 154 0.30 26.23 0.83
CA VAL A 154 1.17 26.72 -0.24
C VAL A 154 1.42 25.62 -1.27
N ILE A 155 1.67 24.40 -0.81
CA ILE A 155 1.99 23.27 -1.69
C ILE A 155 0.77 22.81 -2.48
N GLN A 156 -0.40 22.74 -1.85
CA GLN A 156 -1.65 22.44 -2.56
C GLN A 156 -1.93 23.47 -3.66
N GLN A 157 -1.65 24.75 -3.42
CA GLN A 157 -1.81 25.81 -4.41
C GLN A 157 -0.84 25.66 -5.60
N HIS A 158 0.38 25.20 -5.34
CA HIS A 158 1.45 25.12 -6.34
C HIS A 158 1.61 23.75 -7.00
N GLN A 159 0.96 22.69 -6.50
CA GLN A 159 1.03 21.36 -7.13
C GLN A 159 0.37 21.32 -8.51
N GLN A 160 -0.57 22.21 -8.79
CA GLN A 160 -1.35 22.21 -10.04
C GLN A 160 -0.78 23.13 -11.14
N ALA A 161 0.18 23.99 -10.81
CA ALA A 161 0.80 24.90 -11.74
C ALA A 161 2.29 25.07 -11.42
N PRO A 162 3.19 24.92 -12.40
CA PRO A 162 4.62 25.13 -12.15
C PRO A 162 4.89 26.58 -11.77
N VAL A 163 5.53 26.76 -10.62
CA VAL A 163 5.97 28.05 -10.09
C VAL A 163 7.48 28.17 -10.12
N ASP A 164 7.99 29.39 -10.19
CA ASP A 164 9.42 29.61 -9.99
C ASP A 164 9.75 29.47 -8.50
N PHE A 165 10.62 28.51 -8.17
CA PHE A 165 10.96 28.19 -6.79
C PHE A 165 12.00 29.18 -6.25
N SER A 166 11.53 30.26 -5.63
CA SER A 166 12.41 31.13 -4.85
C SER A 166 12.99 30.38 -3.63
N PRO A 167 14.13 30.83 -3.08
CA PRO A 167 14.68 30.27 -1.85
C PRO A 167 13.67 30.26 -0.68
N GLU A 168 12.83 31.28 -0.58
CA GLU A 168 11.78 31.40 0.44
C GLU A 168 10.69 30.35 0.23
N LEU A 169 10.27 30.13 -1.01
CA LEU A 169 9.29 29.10 -1.34
C LEU A 169 9.81 27.70 -1.02
N LEU A 170 11.09 27.43 -1.31
CA LEU A 170 11.73 26.17 -0.93
C LEU A 170 11.78 25.97 0.59
N GLN A 171 12.02 27.03 1.35
CA GLN A 171 11.98 26.98 2.80
C GLN A 171 10.57 26.69 3.31
N GLN A 172 9.54 27.28 2.70
CA GLN A 172 8.14 26.94 2.99
C GLN A 172 7.82 25.48 2.65
N TYR A 173 8.39 24.95 1.56
CA TYR A 173 8.22 23.52 1.22
C TYR A 173 8.84 22.60 2.27
N ALA A 174 10.07 22.89 2.71
CA ALA A 174 10.72 22.15 3.77
C ALA A 174 9.97 22.23 5.12
N ALA A 175 9.17 23.27 5.34
CA ALA A 175 8.34 23.43 6.52
C ALA A 175 7.17 22.42 6.61
N GLN A 176 6.90 21.61 5.57
CA GLN A 176 6.02 20.43 5.71
C GLN A 176 6.51 19.45 6.78
N LEU A 177 7.83 19.40 7.01
CA LEU A 177 8.40 18.53 8.04
C LEU A 177 8.51 19.23 9.40
N SER A 178 8.07 20.48 9.55
CA SER A 178 8.15 21.24 10.80
C SER A 178 7.65 20.49 12.05
N PRO A 179 6.56 19.69 12.02
CA PRO A 179 6.11 18.96 13.19
C PRO A 179 7.15 17.94 13.70
N ALA A 180 8.09 17.48 12.87
CA ALA A 180 9.16 16.58 13.28
C ALA A 180 10.18 17.24 14.24
N LYS A 181 10.21 18.57 14.31
CA LYS A 181 11.03 19.30 15.28
C LYS A 181 10.48 19.20 16.70
N ILE A 182 9.17 18.99 16.85
CA ILE A 182 8.49 19.04 18.15
C ILE A 182 9.10 18.03 19.15
N PRO A 183 9.23 16.71 18.82
CA PRO A 183 9.82 15.77 19.76
C PRO A 183 11.28 16.08 20.10
N VAL A 184 12.03 16.66 19.15
CA VAL A 184 13.44 17.01 19.32
C VAL A 184 13.60 18.20 20.27
N ILE A 185 12.74 19.23 20.14
CA ILE A 185 12.67 20.35 21.10
C ILE A 185 12.30 19.82 22.49
N ALA A 186 11.28 18.96 22.57
CA ALA A 186 10.85 18.39 23.86
C ALA A 186 11.99 17.64 24.55
N ALA A 187 12.71 16.81 23.80
CA ALA A 187 13.89 16.10 24.29
C ALA A 187 14.98 17.07 24.78
N ALA A 188 15.30 18.11 24.00
CA ALA A 188 16.30 19.11 24.37
C ALA A 188 15.95 19.86 25.66
N ILE A 189 14.69 20.27 25.83
CA ILE A 189 14.21 20.96 27.04
C ILE A 189 14.25 20.02 28.25
N ALA A 190 13.79 18.77 28.08
CA ALA A 190 13.74 17.78 29.16
C ALA A 190 15.13 17.45 29.75
N ILE A 191 16.19 17.58 28.96
CA ILE A 191 17.58 17.41 29.43
C ILE A 191 18.33 18.74 29.65
N HIS A 192 17.60 19.86 29.73
CA HIS A 192 18.10 21.21 30.00
C HIS A 192 19.14 21.74 29.00
N GLN A 193 18.97 21.41 27.72
CA GLN A 193 19.80 21.91 26.62
C GLN A 193 19.10 23.04 25.83
N THR A 194 18.18 23.78 26.47
CA THR A 194 17.44 24.91 25.86
C THR A 194 18.33 25.91 25.10
N PRO A 195 19.53 26.30 25.59
CA PRO A 195 20.41 27.22 24.86
C PRO A 195 20.87 26.72 23.47
N LYS A 196 20.81 25.41 23.23
CA LYS A 196 21.22 24.79 21.95
C LYS A 196 20.09 24.68 20.94
N ILE A 197 18.83 24.91 21.34
CA ILE A 197 17.64 24.75 20.48
C ILE A 197 17.76 25.55 19.17
N PRO A 198 18.22 26.82 19.14
CA PRO A 198 18.32 27.55 17.87
C PRO A 198 19.23 26.87 16.83
N SER A 199 20.40 26.37 17.26
CA SER A 199 21.32 25.64 16.38
C SER A 199 20.79 24.26 16.00
N LEU A 200 20.03 23.61 16.89
CA LEU A 200 19.37 22.33 16.61
C LEU A 200 18.24 22.48 15.59
N LEU A 201 17.45 23.55 15.66
CA LEU A 201 16.42 23.85 14.67
C LEU A 201 17.03 24.17 13.31
N GLN A 202 18.12 24.93 13.28
CA GLN A 202 18.86 25.19 12.05
C GLN A 202 19.41 23.90 11.42
N LEU A 203 19.92 22.96 12.24
CA LEU A 203 20.34 21.64 11.78
C LEU A 203 19.16 20.87 11.15
N LEU A 204 18.02 20.85 11.83
CA LEU A 204 16.80 20.21 11.32
C LEU A 204 16.28 20.86 10.05
N ASP A 205 16.37 22.17 9.89
CA ASP A 205 15.99 22.87 8.66
C ASP A 205 16.82 22.40 7.46
N TYR A 206 18.13 22.21 7.64
CA TYR A 206 18.97 21.62 6.59
C TYR A 206 18.53 20.19 6.26
N LEU A 207 18.31 19.35 7.28
CA LEU A 207 17.91 17.96 7.06
C LEU A 207 16.52 17.87 6.40
N HIS A 208 15.55 18.66 6.82
CA HIS A 208 14.21 18.72 6.22
C HIS A 208 14.29 19.07 4.73
N TYR A 209 15.08 20.10 4.40
CA TYR A 209 15.30 20.48 3.00
C TYR A 209 15.89 19.31 2.21
N ILE A 210 16.95 18.68 2.73
CA ILE A 210 17.65 17.57 2.06
C ILE A 210 16.70 16.38 1.85
N HIS A 211 15.89 16.04 2.84
CA HIS A 211 14.91 14.97 2.73
C HIS A 211 13.79 15.26 1.75
N GLN A 212 13.27 16.50 1.75
CA GLN A 212 12.28 16.92 0.78
C GLN A 212 12.83 16.76 -0.64
N MET A 213 14.07 17.20 -0.89
CA MET A 213 14.73 17.05 -2.19
C MET A 213 14.98 15.58 -2.56
N HIS A 214 15.41 14.76 -1.62
CA HIS A 214 15.61 13.32 -1.84
C HIS A 214 14.29 12.66 -2.27
N ARG A 215 13.21 12.91 -1.52
CA ARG A 215 11.86 12.42 -1.82
C ARG A 215 11.40 12.87 -3.20
N ASP A 216 11.53 14.16 -3.50
CA ASP A 216 11.08 14.72 -4.77
C ASP A 216 11.88 14.18 -5.96
N ILE A 217 13.19 13.97 -5.81
CA ILE A 217 14.04 13.36 -6.85
C ILE A 217 13.60 11.93 -7.15
N LEU A 218 13.41 11.11 -6.12
CA LEU A 218 12.96 9.72 -6.29
C LEU A 218 11.54 9.64 -6.87
N ALA A 219 10.72 10.67 -6.64
CA ALA A 219 9.35 10.75 -7.12
C ALA A 219 9.17 11.41 -8.48
N ILE A 220 10.23 11.96 -9.12
CA ILE A 220 10.12 12.75 -10.37
C ILE A 220 9.22 12.08 -11.40
N ARG A 221 9.43 10.78 -11.70
CA ARG A 221 8.62 10.07 -12.70
C ARG A 221 7.15 10.06 -12.33
N ARG A 222 6.82 9.70 -11.08
CA ARG A 222 5.44 9.66 -10.59
C ARG A 222 4.80 11.05 -10.66
N ASP A 223 5.52 12.07 -10.23
CA ASP A 223 5.00 13.43 -10.10
C ASP A 223 4.80 14.08 -11.48
N ILE A 224 5.73 13.89 -12.43
CA ILE A 224 5.55 14.29 -13.83
C ILE A 224 4.29 13.66 -14.42
N MET A 225 4.08 12.35 -14.22
CA MET A 225 2.92 11.65 -14.77
C MET A 225 1.59 12.13 -14.17
N ARG A 226 1.62 12.66 -12.94
CA ARG A 226 0.46 13.25 -12.26
C ARG A 226 0.26 14.74 -12.60
N GLY A 227 1.15 15.35 -13.39
CA GLY A 227 1.15 16.78 -13.63
C GLY A 227 1.51 17.61 -12.39
N CYS A 228 2.20 17.01 -11.41
CA CYS A 228 2.69 17.68 -10.21
C CYS A 228 4.10 18.24 -10.47
N TYR A 229 4.26 19.55 -10.36
CA TYR A 229 5.53 20.24 -10.66
C TYR A 229 6.36 20.52 -9.40
N THR A 230 7.07 19.51 -8.91
CA THR A 230 8.00 19.66 -7.78
C THR A 230 9.26 20.45 -8.18
N TYR A 231 10.05 20.86 -7.19
CA TYR A 231 11.27 21.63 -7.45
C TYR A 231 12.22 20.98 -8.45
N PRO A 232 12.54 19.66 -8.36
CA PRO A 232 13.39 19.02 -9.36
C PRO A 232 12.83 19.12 -10.78
N ILE A 233 11.52 19.00 -10.95
CA ILE A 233 10.85 19.09 -12.26
C ILE A 233 10.97 20.51 -12.82
N VAL A 234 10.70 21.53 -11.99
CA VAL A 234 10.83 22.93 -12.41
C VAL A 234 12.28 23.27 -12.76
N ARG A 235 13.26 22.80 -11.99
CA ARG A 235 14.69 23.02 -12.31
C ARG A 235 15.10 22.34 -13.62
N VAL A 236 14.54 21.17 -13.92
CA VAL A 236 14.73 20.52 -15.23
C VAL A 236 14.12 21.36 -16.36
N MET A 237 12.89 21.86 -16.18
CA MET A 237 12.23 22.73 -17.17
C MET A 237 13.06 23.97 -17.46
N GLN A 238 13.49 24.69 -16.41
CA GLN A 238 14.33 25.88 -16.54
C GLN A 238 15.65 25.58 -17.24
N ALA A 239 16.36 24.53 -16.82
CA ALA A 239 17.63 24.15 -17.43
C ALA A 239 17.50 23.74 -18.90
N ALA A 240 16.33 23.22 -19.31
CA ALA A 240 16.02 22.85 -20.67
C ALA A 240 15.36 23.98 -21.49
N ASN A 241 15.23 25.18 -20.94
CA ASN A 241 14.50 26.31 -21.53
C ASN A 241 13.05 25.95 -21.93
N ILE A 242 12.40 25.08 -21.16
CA ILE A 242 10.98 24.77 -21.30
C ILE A 242 10.21 25.84 -20.51
N PRO A 243 9.32 26.63 -21.13
CA PRO A 243 8.52 27.62 -20.41
C PRO A 243 7.70 26.94 -19.31
N LEU A 244 7.61 27.53 -18.12
CA LEU A 244 6.78 26.99 -17.04
C LEU A 244 5.30 26.94 -17.46
N SER A 245 4.84 27.87 -18.31
CA SER A 245 3.49 27.81 -18.87
C SER A 245 3.24 26.62 -19.82
N ALA A 246 4.29 25.92 -20.26
CA ALA A 246 4.14 24.76 -21.13
C ALA A 246 3.76 23.51 -20.31
N GLN A 247 2.95 22.64 -20.91
CA GLN A 247 2.67 21.29 -20.41
C GLN A 247 3.46 20.26 -21.25
N PRO A 248 4.77 20.10 -21.01
CA PRO A 248 5.59 19.16 -21.78
C PRO A 248 5.14 17.73 -21.51
N LEU A 249 5.23 16.88 -22.54
CA LEU A 249 5.04 15.44 -22.39
C LEU A 249 6.05 14.87 -21.35
N PRO A 250 5.65 13.90 -20.52
CA PRO A 250 6.52 13.28 -19.51
C PRO A 250 7.87 12.81 -20.04
N GLU A 251 7.90 12.20 -21.22
CA GLU A 251 9.11 11.68 -21.86
C GLU A 251 10.10 12.80 -22.18
N LYS A 252 9.60 13.98 -22.55
CA LYS A 252 10.42 15.16 -22.84
C LYS A 252 11.09 15.67 -21.56
N LEU A 253 10.37 15.70 -20.44
CA LEU A 253 10.94 16.09 -19.15
C LEU A 253 11.96 15.08 -18.62
N LEU A 254 11.68 13.78 -18.73
CA LEU A 254 12.62 12.74 -18.34
C LEU A 254 13.89 12.78 -19.20
N GLY A 255 13.76 12.98 -20.51
CA GLY A 255 14.91 13.19 -21.40
C GLY A 255 15.70 14.45 -21.06
N ALA A 256 15.01 15.57 -20.83
CA ALA A 256 15.62 16.83 -20.42
C ALA A 256 16.38 16.72 -19.08
N MET A 257 15.85 15.93 -18.13
CA MET A 257 16.50 15.69 -16.84
C MET A 257 17.89 15.07 -17.02
N VAL A 258 18.01 14.06 -17.87
CA VAL A 258 19.29 13.40 -18.17
C VAL A 258 20.22 14.36 -18.91
N LEU A 259 19.73 15.05 -19.95
CA LEU A 259 20.56 15.90 -20.82
C LEU A 259 21.06 17.18 -20.14
N THR A 260 20.30 17.75 -19.21
CA THR A 260 20.68 19.01 -18.54
C THR A 260 21.56 18.80 -17.32
N GLY A 261 21.58 17.58 -16.76
CA GLY A 261 22.21 17.29 -15.48
C GLY A 261 21.64 18.11 -14.32
N ALA A 262 20.38 18.56 -14.42
CA ALA A 262 19.76 19.40 -13.40
C ALA A 262 19.64 18.67 -12.05
N VAL A 263 19.31 17.38 -12.04
CA VAL A 263 19.25 16.58 -10.80
C VAL A 263 20.64 16.47 -10.14
N ALA A 264 21.70 16.28 -10.91
CA ALA A 264 23.07 16.27 -10.37
C ALA A 264 23.45 17.64 -9.76
N LYS A 265 22.93 18.76 -10.29
CA LYS A 265 23.09 20.09 -9.66
C LYS A 265 22.35 20.17 -8.32
N ILE A 266 21.11 19.69 -8.26
CA ILE A 266 20.32 19.66 -7.01
C ILE A 266 21.01 18.77 -5.98
N CYS A 267 21.56 17.62 -6.38
CA CYS A 267 22.32 16.76 -5.48
C CYS A 267 23.53 17.49 -4.88
N ARG A 268 24.24 18.31 -5.67
CA ARG A 268 25.35 19.15 -5.15
C ARG A 268 24.86 20.23 -4.17
N GLU A 269 23.75 20.91 -4.49
CA GLU A 269 23.13 21.87 -3.55
C GLU A 269 22.76 21.19 -2.21
N CYS A 270 22.26 19.94 -2.26
CA CYS A 270 21.96 19.14 -1.08
C CYS A 270 23.23 18.74 -0.31
N LEU A 271 24.30 18.33 -1.01
CA LEU A 271 25.59 17.98 -0.40
C LEU A 271 26.24 19.17 0.34
N GLU A 272 26.14 20.39 -0.21
CA GLU A 272 26.63 21.61 0.46
C GLU A 272 25.85 21.90 1.76
N LYS A 273 24.52 21.77 1.73
CA LYS A 273 23.69 21.90 2.93
C LYS A 273 23.96 20.77 3.93
N LEU A 274 24.22 19.56 3.46
CA LEU A 274 24.55 18.40 4.29
C LEU A 274 25.89 18.59 5.01
N ALA A 275 26.87 19.20 4.34
CA ALA A 275 28.12 19.59 4.98
C ALA A 275 27.88 20.63 6.09
N SER A 276 26.98 21.58 5.87
CA SER A 276 26.57 22.56 6.89
C SER A 276 25.87 21.90 8.08
N ALA A 277 24.98 20.94 7.81
CA ALA A 277 24.31 20.13 8.82
C ALA A 277 25.33 19.32 9.65
N ARG A 278 26.31 18.68 8.99
CA ARG A 278 27.39 17.93 9.66
C ARG A 278 28.19 18.82 10.60
N VAL A 279 28.60 20.02 10.17
CA VAL A 279 29.34 20.97 11.02
C VAL A 279 28.52 21.39 12.24
N LEU A 280 27.21 21.64 12.08
CA LEU A 280 26.34 21.94 13.21
C LEU A 280 26.18 20.75 14.15
N ALA A 281 25.99 19.53 13.63
CA ALA A 281 25.91 18.31 14.43
C ALA A 281 27.19 18.09 15.25
N GLN A 282 28.37 18.29 14.65
CA GLN A 282 29.66 18.24 15.35
C GLN A 282 29.75 19.30 16.46
N LYS A 283 29.39 20.55 16.16
CA LYS A 283 29.37 21.64 17.15
C LYS A 283 28.41 21.37 18.32
N LEU A 284 27.31 20.68 18.04
CA LEU A 284 26.32 20.27 19.04
C LEU A 284 26.71 18.99 19.79
N MET A 285 27.81 18.33 19.41
CA MET A 285 28.28 17.04 19.94
C MET A 285 27.25 15.93 19.72
N LEU A 286 26.76 15.79 18.49
CA LEU A 286 25.75 14.80 18.08
C LEU A 286 26.34 13.75 17.12
N PRO A 287 27.16 12.79 17.59
CA PRO A 287 27.83 11.81 16.73
C PRO A 287 26.86 10.94 15.93
N SER A 288 25.69 10.57 16.49
CA SER A 288 24.68 9.79 15.77
C SER A 288 24.13 10.55 14.56
N TRP A 289 24.02 11.87 14.67
CA TRP A 289 23.57 12.75 13.59
C TRP A 289 24.65 13.00 12.54
N VAL A 290 25.93 12.99 12.94
CA VAL A 290 27.06 13.01 12.00
C VAL A 290 27.05 11.76 11.13
N GLN A 291 26.95 10.58 11.74
CA GLN A 291 26.83 9.31 10.99
C GLN A 291 25.62 9.29 10.07
N TYR A 292 24.51 9.90 10.51
CA TYR A 292 23.34 10.06 9.67
C TYR A 292 23.62 10.94 8.44
N CYS A 293 24.32 12.06 8.61
CA CYS A 293 24.73 12.91 7.50
C CYS A 293 25.64 12.14 6.51
N ASP A 294 26.56 11.32 7.00
CA ASP A 294 27.48 10.54 6.15
C ASP A 294 26.74 9.52 5.27
N ARG A 295 25.68 8.91 5.78
CA ARG A 295 24.81 8.02 5.00
C ARG A 295 24.04 8.78 3.91
N LEU A 296 23.44 9.91 4.25
CA LEU A 296 22.76 10.75 3.25
C LEU A 296 23.73 11.23 2.16
N GLU A 297 24.97 11.54 2.52
CA GLU A 297 26.00 11.93 1.54
C GLU A 297 26.25 10.82 0.53
N THR A 298 26.33 9.56 1.00
CA THR A 298 26.46 8.39 0.13
C THR A 298 25.29 8.30 -0.86
N ASN A 299 24.05 8.38 -0.36
CA ASN A 299 22.84 8.33 -1.21
C ASN A 299 22.82 9.46 -2.26
N PHE A 300 23.18 10.69 -1.88
CA PHE A 300 23.21 11.82 -2.81
C PHE A 300 24.35 11.75 -3.82
N ASN A 301 25.50 11.17 -3.45
CA ASN A 301 26.58 10.90 -4.40
C ASN A 301 26.14 9.87 -5.44
N GLU A 302 25.53 8.76 -5.02
CA GLU A 302 24.98 7.74 -5.92
C GLU A 302 23.92 8.33 -6.88
N LEU A 303 22.99 9.13 -6.35
CA LEU A 303 22.01 9.84 -7.18
C LEU A 303 22.68 10.81 -8.16
N SER A 304 23.64 11.61 -7.71
CA SER A 304 24.36 12.55 -8.56
C SER A 304 25.08 11.83 -9.70
N ASP A 305 25.71 10.69 -9.40
CA ASP A 305 26.41 9.85 -10.37
C ASP A 305 25.47 9.22 -11.41
N LEU A 306 24.29 8.77 -10.96
CA LEU A 306 23.26 8.19 -11.82
C LEU A 306 22.71 9.21 -12.84
N PHE A 307 22.64 10.48 -12.45
CA PHE A 307 22.15 11.57 -13.30
C PHE A 307 23.27 12.42 -13.93
N SER A 308 24.53 11.95 -13.87
CA SER A 308 25.68 12.63 -14.46
C SER A 308 26.04 12.05 -15.83
N LEU A 309 26.03 12.89 -16.87
CA LEU A 309 26.46 12.50 -18.22
C LEU A 309 27.92 12.03 -18.27
N LYS A 310 28.77 12.39 -17.28
CA LYS A 310 30.18 11.98 -17.22
C LYS A 310 30.35 10.47 -17.05
N ASN A 311 29.33 9.78 -16.54
CA ASN A 311 29.37 8.34 -16.30
C ASN A 311 28.72 7.51 -17.42
N LEU A 312 28.00 8.13 -18.38
CA LEU A 312 27.34 7.44 -19.50
C LEU A 312 28.29 6.68 -20.44
N GLY A 313 29.61 6.88 -20.32
CA GLY A 313 30.64 6.11 -21.05
C GLY A 313 31.45 5.12 -20.21
N LYS A 314 31.24 5.05 -18.89
CA LYS A 314 32.01 4.20 -17.96
C LYS A 314 31.14 3.27 -17.13
N THR A 315 29.87 3.59 -16.92
CA THR A 315 28.92 2.54 -16.65
C THR A 315 28.82 1.76 -17.94
N SER A 316 29.19 0.48 -17.89
CA SER A 316 28.67 -0.51 -18.81
C SER A 316 27.18 -0.24 -18.90
N ALA A 317 26.77 0.47 -19.95
CA ALA A 317 25.48 0.26 -20.54
C ALA A 317 25.49 -1.23 -20.89
N SER A 318 25.10 -2.05 -19.91
CA SER A 318 23.97 -2.91 -20.15
C SER A 318 22.92 -1.98 -20.75
N ALA A 319 23.04 -1.72 -22.07
CA ALA A 319 21.91 -1.79 -22.94
C ALA A 319 21.15 -2.97 -22.36
N SER A 320 20.04 -2.70 -21.70
CA SER A 320 19.02 -3.71 -21.60
C SER A 320 18.74 -4.02 -23.06
N ASN A 321 19.50 -4.96 -23.60
CA ASN A 321 19.06 -5.86 -24.62
C ASN A 321 17.83 -6.46 -23.95
N TYR A 322 16.72 -5.75 -24.10
CA TYR A 322 15.40 -6.28 -23.99
C TYR A 322 15.39 -7.32 -25.10
N PHE A 323 15.96 -8.49 -24.80
CA PHE A 323 15.68 -9.69 -25.55
C PHE A 323 14.18 -9.78 -25.43
N LEU A 324 13.47 -9.50 -26.54
CA LEU A 324 12.13 -9.99 -26.71
C LEU A 324 12.18 -11.45 -26.24
N PRO A 325 11.39 -11.82 -25.23
CA PRO A 325 11.44 -13.18 -24.74
C PRO A 325 11.24 -14.06 -25.96
N TYR A 326 12.23 -14.92 -26.21
CA TYR A 326 12.12 -15.90 -27.28
C TYR A 326 10.80 -16.63 -27.00
N ILE A 327 9.95 -16.80 -28.01
CA ILE A 327 8.64 -17.47 -27.83
C ILE A 327 8.82 -18.82 -27.10
N ASP A 328 9.97 -19.46 -27.32
CA ASP A 328 10.37 -20.69 -26.63
C ASP A 328 10.57 -20.49 -25.11
N SER A 329 11.10 -19.36 -24.65
CA SER A 329 11.21 -19.04 -23.21
C SER A 329 9.86 -18.87 -22.54
N LEU A 330 8.87 -18.29 -23.24
CA LEU A 330 7.50 -18.16 -22.72
C LEU A 330 6.85 -19.54 -22.54
N LYS A 331 6.95 -20.41 -23.55
CA LYS A 331 6.42 -21.78 -23.49
C LYS A 331 7.09 -22.60 -22.39
N VAL A 332 8.40 -22.49 -22.25
CA VAL A 332 9.15 -23.17 -21.17
C VAL A 332 8.67 -22.67 -19.81
N ALA A 333 8.54 -21.36 -19.61
CA ALA A 333 8.09 -20.80 -18.35
C ALA A 333 6.66 -21.23 -17.97
N ILE A 334 5.75 -21.28 -18.96
CA ILE A 334 4.40 -21.81 -18.78
C ILE A 334 4.47 -23.28 -18.36
N ALA A 335 5.22 -24.11 -19.08
CA ALA A 335 5.34 -25.54 -18.78
C ALA A 335 5.95 -25.82 -17.41
N THR A 336 6.97 -25.06 -16.99
CA THR A 336 7.57 -25.24 -15.65
C THR A 336 6.67 -24.71 -14.54
N GLY A 337 5.95 -23.61 -14.76
CA GLY A 337 4.96 -23.11 -13.82
C GLY A 337 3.78 -24.06 -13.65
N GLU A 338 3.29 -24.62 -14.75
CA GLU A 338 2.29 -25.69 -14.76
C GLU A 338 2.76 -26.93 -14.00
N GLN A 339 3.97 -27.42 -14.30
CA GLN A 339 4.54 -28.58 -13.63
C GLN A 339 4.66 -28.34 -12.11
N TYR A 340 5.07 -27.14 -11.69
CA TYR A 340 5.12 -26.78 -10.28
C TYR A 340 3.74 -26.88 -9.64
N LEU A 341 2.70 -26.27 -10.24
CA LEU A 341 1.34 -26.28 -9.72
C LEU A 341 0.77 -27.71 -9.65
N LEU A 342 0.99 -28.52 -10.68
CA LEU A 342 0.48 -29.89 -10.73
C LEU A 342 1.27 -30.89 -9.88
N SER A 343 2.41 -30.49 -9.30
CA SER A 343 3.23 -31.37 -8.46
C SER A 343 2.60 -31.68 -7.10
N ASP A 344 1.71 -30.81 -6.62
CA ASP A 344 0.92 -31.00 -5.39
C ASP A 344 -0.51 -30.52 -5.59
N LEU A 345 -1.43 -31.43 -5.94
CA LEU A 345 -2.85 -31.12 -6.12
C LEU A 345 -3.60 -30.89 -4.79
N THR A 346 -2.96 -31.10 -3.64
CA THR A 346 -3.54 -30.68 -2.36
C THR A 346 -3.34 -29.19 -2.11
N PHE A 347 -2.42 -28.57 -2.86
CA PHE A 347 -1.98 -27.18 -2.70
C PHE A 347 -1.66 -26.83 -1.25
N ARG A 348 -0.99 -27.75 -0.53
CA ARG A 348 -0.83 -27.63 0.91
C ARG A 348 -0.05 -26.39 1.32
N GLU A 349 0.90 -25.96 0.48
CA GLU A 349 1.67 -24.74 0.72
C GLU A 349 0.81 -23.47 0.67
N SER A 350 -0.30 -23.47 -0.08
CA SER A 350 -1.23 -22.33 -0.12
C SER A 350 -2.27 -22.35 0.98
N TRP A 351 -2.27 -23.33 1.88
CA TRP A 351 -3.22 -23.32 2.99
C TRP A 351 -2.90 -22.17 3.92
N GLU A 352 -3.89 -21.36 4.24
CA GLU A 352 -3.73 -20.33 5.25
C GLU A 352 -3.85 -20.97 6.63
N ILE A 353 -2.76 -20.95 7.40
CA ILE A 353 -2.71 -21.52 8.75
C ILE A 353 -2.39 -20.40 9.74
N GLN A 354 -3.38 -20.00 10.55
CA GLN A 354 -3.16 -19.00 11.60
C GLN A 354 -3.06 -19.65 12.97
N ARG A 355 -2.13 -19.17 13.80
CA ARG A 355 -1.97 -19.60 15.19
C ARG A 355 -2.56 -18.55 16.13
N LEU A 356 -3.80 -18.77 16.57
CA LEU A 356 -4.43 -17.92 17.59
C LEU A 356 -3.82 -18.23 18.97
N THR A 357 -3.62 -17.21 19.79
CA THR A 357 -2.78 -17.21 21.01
C THR A 357 -3.29 -18.03 22.20
N LEU A 358 -4.21 -18.98 22.00
CA LEU A 358 -4.81 -19.75 23.10
C LEU A 358 -4.25 -21.19 23.18
N PRO A 359 -3.85 -21.66 24.37
CA PRO A 359 -3.10 -22.91 24.54
C PRO A 359 -3.86 -24.22 24.25
N GLN A 360 -5.11 -24.17 23.77
CA GLN A 360 -5.97 -25.37 23.61
C GLN A 360 -6.57 -25.57 22.21
N LYS A 361 -6.43 -24.61 21.29
CA LYS A 361 -6.65 -24.82 19.83
C LYS A 361 -5.52 -24.09 19.11
N SER A 362 -4.53 -24.85 18.64
CA SER A 362 -3.24 -24.31 18.23
C SER A 362 -3.26 -23.61 16.87
N GLU A 363 -4.13 -24.04 15.96
CA GLU A 363 -4.14 -23.62 14.55
C GLU A 363 -5.59 -23.55 14.04
N ILE A 364 -5.92 -22.48 13.32
CA ILE A 364 -7.10 -22.41 12.44
C ILE A 364 -6.61 -22.45 11.00
N VAL A 365 -7.35 -23.13 10.14
CA VAL A 365 -6.93 -23.41 8.77
C VAL A 365 -8.00 -22.91 7.82
N ALA A 366 -7.61 -22.21 6.77
CA ALA A 366 -8.44 -21.90 5.62
C ALA A 366 -7.77 -22.47 4.37
N ARG A 367 -8.26 -23.61 3.88
CA ARG A 367 -7.72 -24.28 2.69
C ARG A 367 -8.64 -24.22 1.47
N ALA A 368 -9.95 -24.26 1.68
CA ALA A 368 -10.92 -24.31 0.58
C ALA A 368 -10.78 -23.10 -0.36
N PHE A 369 -10.61 -21.90 0.19
CA PHE A 369 -10.49 -20.67 -0.61
C PHE A 369 -9.19 -20.62 -1.43
N PRO A 370 -7.98 -20.75 -0.85
CA PRO A 370 -6.76 -20.79 -1.65
C PRO A 370 -6.71 -21.92 -2.69
N MET A 371 -7.14 -23.14 -2.31
CA MET A 371 -7.20 -24.27 -3.23
C MET A 371 -8.14 -23.99 -4.40
N GLY A 372 -9.30 -23.40 -4.12
CA GLY A 372 -10.29 -23.11 -5.15
C GLY A 372 -9.84 -22.07 -6.16
N LEU A 373 -9.14 -21.01 -5.75
CA LEU A 373 -8.58 -20.03 -6.68
C LEU A 373 -7.56 -20.67 -7.64
N ILE A 374 -6.68 -21.53 -7.12
CA ILE A 374 -5.69 -22.24 -7.94
C ILE A 374 -6.39 -23.22 -8.88
N ALA A 375 -7.39 -23.97 -8.38
CA ALA A 375 -8.17 -24.90 -9.18
C ALA A 375 -8.94 -24.19 -10.31
N GLU A 376 -9.57 -23.03 -10.03
CA GLU A 376 -10.25 -22.20 -11.02
C GLU A 376 -9.29 -21.80 -12.16
N ILE A 377 -8.09 -21.32 -11.81
CA ILE A 377 -7.07 -20.93 -12.80
C ILE A 377 -6.65 -22.13 -13.66
N LEU A 378 -6.34 -23.27 -13.06
CA LEU A 378 -5.89 -24.45 -13.80
C LEU A 378 -7.02 -24.99 -14.70
N CYS A 379 -8.25 -25.07 -14.19
CA CYS A 379 -9.42 -25.47 -14.98
C CYS A 379 -9.69 -24.53 -16.16
N SER A 380 -9.51 -23.21 -15.97
CA SER A 380 -9.66 -22.22 -17.06
C SER A 380 -8.68 -22.43 -18.21
N HIS A 381 -7.56 -23.11 -17.94
CA HIS A 381 -6.53 -23.48 -18.91
C HIS A 381 -6.59 -24.96 -19.31
N GLY A 382 -7.73 -25.62 -19.10
CA GLY A 382 -8.03 -26.96 -19.64
C GLY A 382 -7.63 -28.14 -18.74
N HIS A 383 -7.14 -27.89 -17.53
CA HIS A 383 -6.84 -28.96 -16.58
C HIS A 383 -8.12 -29.55 -15.98
N ASN A 384 -8.21 -30.89 -15.94
CA ASN A 384 -9.35 -31.56 -15.34
C ASN A 384 -9.14 -31.75 -13.84
N LEU A 385 -9.60 -30.79 -13.04
CA LEU A 385 -9.55 -30.83 -11.57
C LEU A 385 -10.95 -30.95 -10.95
N SER A 386 -11.89 -31.56 -11.66
CA SER A 386 -13.29 -31.64 -11.22
C SER A 386 -13.46 -32.42 -9.90
N SER A 387 -12.61 -33.42 -9.63
CA SER A 387 -12.60 -34.12 -8.33
C SER A 387 -12.18 -33.22 -7.18
N LEU A 388 -11.25 -32.31 -7.43
CA LEU A 388 -10.82 -31.32 -6.44
C LEU A 388 -11.91 -30.27 -6.23
N ALA A 389 -12.60 -29.84 -7.30
CA ALA A 389 -13.77 -28.98 -7.17
C ALA A 389 -14.83 -29.62 -6.26
N ASP A 390 -15.15 -30.90 -6.49
CA ASP A 390 -16.06 -31.67 -5.65
C ASP A 390 -15.61 -31.78 -4.18
N GLU A 391 -14.31 -31.99 -3.94
CA GLU A 391 -13.74 -31.96 -2.58
C GLU A 391 -13.92 -30.58 -1.92
N ILE A 392 -13.66 -29.49 -2.64
CA ILE A 392 -13.82 -28.13 -2.12
C ILE A 392 -15.29 -27.87 -1.73
N PHE A 393 -16.26 -28.29 -2.55
CA PHE A 393 -17.68 -28.15 -2.19
C PHE A 393 -18.04 -28.93 -0.92
N GLN A 394 -17.50 -30.14 -0.75
CA GLN A 394 -17.71 -30.93 0.47
C GLN A 394 -17.09 -30.26 1.69
N LEU A 395 -15.87 -29.73 1.58
CA LEU A 395 -15.20 -28.98 2.64
C LEU A 395 -16.02 -27.73 3.03
N LEU A 396 -16.46 -26.95 2.04
CA LEU A 396 -17.30 -25.77 2.27
C LEU A 396 -18.62 -26.14 2.94
N ALA A 397 -19.30 -27.19 2.49
CA ALA A 397 -20.54 -27.65 3.11
C ALA A 397 -20.33 -28.09 4.58
N GLN A 398 -19.27 -28.86 4.84
CA GLN A 398 -18.89 -29.34 6.16
C GLN A 398 -18.58 -28.20 7.13
N HIS A 399 -17.97 -27.12 6.63
CA HIS A 399 -17.61 -25.94 7.40
C HIS A 399 -18.60 -24.79 7.24
N HIS A 400 -19.79 -25.08 6.71
CA HIS A 400 -20.87 -24.12 6.50
C HIS A 400 -20.47 -22.84 5.75
N PHE A 401 -19.54 -22.94 4.80
CA PHE A 401 -18.97 -21.83 4.04
C PHE A 401 -18.20 -20.79 4.88
N CYS A 402 -17.84 -21.14 6.12
CA CYS A 402 -16.90 -20.34 6.90
C CYS A 402 -15.51 -20.40 6.27
N TYR A 403 -14.81 -19.27 6.25
CA TYR A 403 -13.45 -19.18 5.74
C TYR A 403 -12.47 -20.10 6.50
N PHE A 404 -12.55 -20.11 7.84
CA PHE A 404 -11.71 -20.95 8.71
C PHE A 404 -12.43 -22.20 9.21
N GLU A 405 -11.76 -23.32 9.11
CA GLU A 405 -12.24 -24.62 9.58
C GLU A 405 -12.33 -24.65 11.11
N GLY A 406 -13.51 -25.01 11.62
CA GLY A 406 -13.72 -25.20 13.06
C GLY A 406 -13.64 -23.93 13.90
N TYR A 407 -13.67 -22.75 13.26
CA TYR A 407 -13.68 -21.45 13.89
C TYR A 407 -14.98 -20.71 13.55
N ALA A 408 -15.71 -20.27 14.57
CA ALA A 408 -17.04 -19.70 14.42
C ALA A 408 -17.00 -18.24 13.95
N ILE A 409 -16.47 -18.00 12.75
CA ILE A 409 -16.71 -16.77 11.99
C ILE A 409 -17.90 -16.99 11.05
N PRO A 410 -18.66 -15.94 10.71
CA PRO A 410 -19.69 -16.05 9.70
C PRO A 410 -19.08 -16.39 8.33
N PRO A 411 -19.88 -16.95 7.41
CA PRO A 411 -19.49 -17.14 6.02
C PRO A 411 -19.16 -15.80 5.38
N ASP A 412 -18.21 -15.80 4.45
CA ASP A 412 -17.86 -14.62 3.67
C ASP A 412 -18.32 -14.76 2.22
N THR A 413 -18.61 -13.63 1.59
CA THR A 413 -19.10 -13.57 0.21
C THR A 413 -18.03 -13.88 -0.83
N ASP A 414 -16.74 -13.81 -0.48
CA ASP A 414 -15.64 -14.16 -1.39
C ASP A 414 -15.58 -15.67 -1.60
N THR A 415 -15.66 -16.43 -0.51
CA THR A 415 -15.75 -17.89 -0.50
C THR A 415 -16.99 -18.38 -1.26
N ILE A 416 -18.14 -17.72 -1.05
CA ILE A 416 -19.36 -18.03 -1.82
C ILE A 416 -19.12 -17.72 -3.31
N GLY A 417 -18.59 -16.54 -3.65
CA GLY A 417 -18.27 -16.15 -5.01
C GLY A 417 -17.38 -17.15 -5.74
N LEU A 418 -16.31 -17.59 -5.08
CA LEU A 418 -15.40 -18.61 -5.60
C LEU A 418 -16.13 -19.94 -5.85
N SER A 419 -16.94 -20.40 -4.90
CA SER A 419 -17.68 -21.65 -5.06
C SER A 419 -18.64 -21.61 -6.26
N LEU A 420 -19.27 -20.45 -6.51
CA LEU A 420 -20.14 -20.25 -7.67
C LEU A 420 -19.36 -20.31 -8.99
N ARG A 421 -18.15 -19.74 -9.06
CA ARG A 421 -17.29 -19.84 -10.26
C ARG A 421 -16.77 -21.25 -10.50
N LEU A 422 -16.49 -22.00 -9.42
CA LEU A 422 -16.05 -23.40 -9.50
C LEU A 422 -17.16 -24.38 -9.92
N TYR A 423 -18.43 -24.01 -9.76
CA TYR A 423 -19.58 -24.88 -10.06
C TYR A 423 -19.52 -25.49 -11.47
N GLN A 424 -19.10 -24.71 -12.47
CA GLN A 424 -19.01 -25.16 -13.87
C GLN A 424 -17.99 -26.29 -14.08
N TYR A 425 -17.08 -26.51 -13.14
CA TYR A 425 -16.05 -27.55 -13.19
C TYR A 425 -16.40 -28.80 -12.37
N SER A 426 -17.58 -28.87 -11.77
CA SER A 426 -17.98 -30.01 -10.94
C SER A 426 -18.38 -31.25 -11.74
N GLN A 427 -18.11 -32.45 -11.21
CA GLN A 427 -18.66 -33.71 -11.73
C GLN A 427 -20.10 -33.98 -11.23
N GLN A 428 -20.53 -33.26 -10.19
CA GLN A 428 -21.79 -33.47 -9.46
C GLN A 428 -22.63 -32.18 -9.39
N PRO A 429 -22.96 -31.55 -10.54
CA PRO A 429 -23.61 -30.24 -10.58
C PRO A 429 -24.94 -30.22 -9.81
N GLU A 430 -25.78 -31.25 -9.92
CA GLU A 430 -27.07 -31.25 -9.20
C GLU A 430 -26.92 -31.33 -7.68
N ILE A 431 -25.90 -32.05 -7.17
CA ILE A 431 -25.62 -32.12 -5.73
C ILE A 431 -25.10 -30.77 -5.24
N HIS A 432 -24.17 -30.16 -5.98
CA HIS A 432 -23.59 -28.88 -5.59
C HIS A 432 -24.57 -27.72 -5.71
N ARG A 433 -25.49 -27.77 -6.66
CA ARG A 433 -26.63 -26.85 -6.74
C ARG A 433 -27.44 -26.89 -5.46
N VAL A 434 -27.70 -28.08 -4.90
CA VAL A 434 -28.39 -28.22 -3.61
C VAL A 434 -27.56 -27.66 -2.45
N ILE A 435 -26.24 -27.94 -2.41
CA ILE A 435 -25.33 -27.39 -1.39
C ILE A 435 -25.34 -25.85 -1.41
N LEU A 436 -25.32 -25.24 -2.60
CA LEU A 436 -25.30 -23.80 -2.79
C LEU A 436 -26.61 -23.09 -2.42
N GLN A 437 -27.75 -23.79 -2.34
CA GLN A 437 -29.02 -23.15 -1.99
C GLN A 437 -28.96 -22.45 -0.63
N ARG A 438 -28.28 -23.05 0.36
CA ARG A 438 -28.17 -22.48 1.70
C ARG A 438 -27.42 -21.13 1.71
N PRO A 439 -26.18 -21.02 1.20
CA PRO A 439 -25.49 -19.72 1.14
C PRO A 439 -26.16 -18.71 0.23
N LEU A 440 -26.80 -19.13 -0.87
CA LEU A 440 -27.54 -18.21 -1.75
C LEU A 440 -28.77 -17.61 -1.05
N ASN A 441 -29.46 -18.39 -0.21
CA ASN A 441 -30.55 -17.88 0.63
C ASN A 441 -30.04 -16.90 1.70
N TRP A 442 -28.89 -17.17 2.31
CA TRP A 442 -28.29 -16.20 3.24
C TRP A 442 -27.91 -14.91 2.52
N LEU A 443 -27.31 -15.01 1.34
CA LEU A 443 -26.91 -13.86 0.53
C LEU A 443 -28.10 -12.93 0.26
N GLN A 444 -29.25 -13.48 -0.16
CA GLN A 444 -30.47 -12.70 -0.41
C GLN A 444 -30.95 -11.90 0.81
N GLN A 445 -30.71 -12.39 2.03
CA GLN A 445 -31.08 -11.70 3.27
C GLN A 445 -30.06 -10.62 3.69
N ASN A 446 -28.83 -10.69 3.17
CA ASN A 446 -27.73 -9.81 3.61
C ASN A 446 -27.40 -8.70 2.60
N ILE A 447 -27.74 -8.87 1.32
CA ILE A 447 -27.59 -7.78 0.33
C ILE A 447 -28.52 -6.64 0.70
N LEU A 448 -27.95 -5.44 0.85
CA LEU A 448 -28.73 -4.26 1.23
C LEU A 448 -29.69 -3.85 0.10
N PRO A 449 -30.80 -3.15 0.40
CA PRO A 449 -31.70 -2.62 -0.62
C PRO A 449 -31.01 -1.71 -1.65
N SER A 450 -29.89 -1.09 -1.26
CA SER A 450 -29.04 -0.29 -2.13
C SER A 450 -28.29 -1.10 -3.19
N GLY A 451 -28.19 -2.42 -3.03
CA GLY A 451 -27.33 -3.30 -3.83
C GLY A 451 -25.96 -3.55 -3.21
N GLU A 452 -25.62 -2.94 -2.07
CA GLU A 452 -24.32 -3.20 -1.44
C GLU A 452 -24.25 -4.64 -0.91
N ILE A 453 -23.14 -5.31 -1.24
CA ILE A 453 -22.83 -6.68 -0.80
C ILE A 453 -21.83 -6.62 0.36
N PRO A 454 -22.18 -7.15 1.55
CA PRO A 454 -21.24 -7.21 2.66
C PRO A 454 -20.18 -8.30 2.44
N VAL A 455 -19.01 -8.15 3.07
CA VAL A 455 -18.03 -9.24 3.13
C VAL A 455 -18.58 -10.39 3.96
N TRP A 456 -19.20 -10.11 5.11
CA TRP A 456 -19.64 -11.11 6.07
C TRP A 456 -21.16 -11.29 6.05
N ILE A 457 -21.60 -12.55 6.00
CA ILE A 457 -23.00 -12.94 6.01
C ILE A 457 -23.44 -13.15 7.46
N THR A 458 -24.24 -12.24 7.99
CA THR A 458 -24.60 -12.21 9.43
C THR A 458 -26.08 -12.50 9.70
N GLN A 459 -26.96 -12.30 8.72
CA GLN A 459 -28.37 -12.64 8.81
C GLN A 459 -28.63 -14.06 8.31
N GLY A 460 -29.49 -14.81 9.01
CA GLY A 460 -29.85 -16.18 8.65
C GLY A 460 -28.81 -17.25 8.99
N VAL A 461 -27.67 -16.86 9.58
CA VAL A 461 -26.62 -17.77 10.06
C VAL A 461 -26.74 -18.03 11.56
N GLU A 462 -26.52 -19.29 11.95
CA GLU A 462 -26.67 -19.76 13.33
C GLU A 462 -25.41 -19.55 14.20
N TYR A 463 -24.31 -19.10 13.60
CA TYR A 463 -22.98 -18.98 14.22
C TYR A 463 -22.31 -17.65 13.85
N GLY A 464 -21.28 -17.26 14.60
CA GLY A 464 -20.44 -16.11 14.27
C GLY A 464 -20.94 -14.73 14.73
N GLN A 465 -22.03 -14.64 15.49
CA GLN A 465 -22.66 -13.36 15.89
C GLN A 465 -21.79 -12.44 16.77
N ASN A 466 -20.72 -12.94 17.39
CA ASN A 466 -19.86 -12.20 18.33
C ASN A 466 -18.40 -12.03 17.85
N SER A 467 -18.14 -12.25 16.57
CA SER A 467 -16.77 -12.18 16.02
C SER A 467 -16.40 -10.74 15.65
N ILE A 468 -15.14 -10.35 15.87
CA ILE A 468 -14.61 -9.05 15.43
C ILE A 468 -14.16 -9.18 13.98
N PHE A 469 -14.78 -8.41 13.09
CA PHE A 469 -14.56 -8.47 11.65
C PHE A 469 -13.55 -7.43 11.17
N TRP A 470 -12.75 -7.80 10.18
CA TRP A 470 -11.95 -6.85 9.42
C TRP A 470 -12.84 -6.22 8.35
N GLY A 471 -13.36 -5.03 8.67
CA GLY A 471 -14.27 -4.32 7.78
C GLY A 471 -15.61 -5.05 7.55
N SER A 472 -16.59 -4.32 7.05
CA SER A 472 -17.90 -4.86 6.64
C SER A 472 -18.05 -4.96 5.13
N SER A 473 -17.20 -4.27 4.37
CA SER A 473 -17.23 -4.18 2.91
C SER A 473 -15.83 -4.22 2.32
N CYS A 474 -15.72 -4.81 1.12
CA CYS A 474 -14.51 -4.82 0.32
C CYS A 474 -14.90 -4.93 -1.16
N LEU A 475 -14.43 -4.00 -1.99
CA LEU A 475 -14.74 -3.96 -3.42
C LEU A 475 -14.40 -5.29 -4.12
N ALA A 476 -13.18 -5.81 -3.92
CA ALA A 476 -12.73 -7.05 -4.56
C ALA A 476 -13.60 -8.27 -4.18
N VAL A 477 -14.02 -8.38 -2.91
CA VAL A 477 -14.89 -9.47 -2.43
C VAL A 477 -16.26 -9.41 -3.12
N GLU A 478 -16.84 -8.22 -3.18
CA GLU A 478 -18.12 -7.97 -3.86
C GLU A 478 -18.04 -8.29 -5.36
N ILE A 479 -16.95 -7.88 -6.03
CA ILE A 479 -16.71 -8.19 -7.44
C ILE A 479 -16.57 -9.70 -7.67
N ASN A 480 -15.83 -10.40 -6.82
CA ASN A 480 -15.65 -11.85 -6.92
C ASN A 480 -16.99 -12.59 -6.77
N LEU A 481 -17.87 -12.13 -5.89
CA LEU A 481 -19.23 -12.68 -5.78
C LEU A 481 -20.04 -12.41 -7.05
N LEU A 482 -20.00 -11.19 -7.58
CA LEU A 482 -20.74 -10.83 -8.81
C LEU A 482 -20.29 -11.66 -10.01
N LEU A 483 -18.98 -11.86 -10.17
CA LEU A 483 -18.41 -12.79 -11.15
C LEU A 483 -18.93 -14.22 -10.94
N GLY A 484 -19.05 -14.66 -9.68
CA GLY A 484 -19.64 -15.94 -9.32
C GLY A 484 -21.10 -16.08 -9.74
N LEU A 485 -21.94 -15.09 -9.43
CA LEU A 485 -23.36 -15.11 -9.80
C LEU A 485 -23.56 -15.12 -11.32
N ILE A 486 -22.75 -14.35 -12.07
CA ILE A 486 -22.78 -14.33 -13.54
C ILE A 486 -22.41 -15.70 -14.12
N ALA A 487 -21.38 -16.36 -13.56
CA ALA A 487 -20.91 -17.67 -14.02
C ALA A 487 -21.89 -18.80 -13.67
N TYR A 488 -22.56 -18.71 -12.52
CA TYR A 488 -23.45 -19.75 -12.00
C TYR A 488 -24.82 -19.76 -12.67
N ASP A 489 -25.57 -18.65 -12.59
CA ASP A 489 -26.94 -18.56 -13.12
C ASP A 489 -27.39 -17.11 -13.33
N TRP A 490 -26.98 -16.52 -14.47
CA TRP A 490 -27.36 -15.15 -14.83
C TRP A 490 -28.87 -14.91 -14.75
N ALA A 491 -29.69 -15.81 -15.29
CA ALA A 491 -31.13 -15.58 -15.44
C ALA A 491 -31.84 -15.46 -14.09
N THR A 492 -31.39 -16.24 -13.10
CA THR A 492 -31.97 -16.20 -11.74
C THR A 492 -31.51 -14.97 -10.96
N TYR A 493 -30.29 -14.49 -11.17
CA TYR A 493 -29.68 -13.44 -10.35
C TYR A 493 -29.54 -12.07 -11.03
N GLU A 494 -30.05 -11.90 -12.24
CA GLU A 494 -29.96 -10.67 -13.05
C GLU A 494 -30.28 -9.40 -12.25
N GLU A 495 -31.44 -9.33 -11.59
CA GLU A 495 -31.86 -8.14 -10.82
C GLU A 495 -30.86 -7.79 -9.70
N ILE A 496 -30.39 -8.81 -8.97
CA ILE A 496 -29.42 -8.63 -7.89
C ILE A 496 -28.09 -8.17 -8.45
N ILE A 497 -27.62 -8.77 -9.55
CA ILE A 497 -26.37 -8.40 -10.21
C ILE A 497 -26.45 -6.95 -10.67
N GLU A 498 -27.50 -6.56 -11.40
CA GLU A 498 -27.62 -5.20 -11.92
C GLU A 498 -27.68 -4.15 -10.82
N ARG A 499 -28.50 -4.39 -9.79
CA ARG A 499 -28.62 -3.48 -8.65
C ARG A 499 -27.29 -3.30 -7.94
N SER A 500 -26.58 -4.41 -7.71
CA SER A 500 -25.30 -4.39 -6.99
C SER A 500 -24.19 -3.76 -7.82
N VAL A 501 -24.11 -4.04 -9.13
CA VAL A 501 -23.14 -3.40 -10.02
C VAL A 501 -23.43 -1.91 -10.17
N SER A 502 -24.69 -1.49 -10.23
CA SER A 502 -25.05 -0.07 -10.25
C SER A 502 -24.54 0.65 -9.00
N ASN A 503 -24.75 0.07 -7.83
CA ASN A 503 -24.22 0.59 -6.56
C ASN A 503 -22.69 0.61 -6.52
N LEU A 504 -22.05 -0.49 -6.92
CA LEU A 504 -20.60 -0.62 -7.01
C LEU A 504 -20.01 0.43 -7.96
N SER A 505 -20.63 0.63 -9.13
CA SER A 505 -20.20 1.61 -10.13
C SER A 505 -20.28 3.03 -9.59
N GLN A 506 -21.35 3.35 -8.86
CA GLN A 506 -21.48 4.64 -8.18
C GLN A 506 -20.38 4.84 -7.15
N ARG A 507 -20.10 3.86 -6.29
CA ARG A 507 -19.02 3.95 -5.29
C ARG A 507 -17.65 4.09 -5.95
N LEU A 508 -17.34 3.28 -6.96
CA LEU A 508 -16.08 3.36 -7.71
C LEU A 508 -15.92 4.73 -8.40
N ALA A 509 -17.00 5.29 -8.96
CA ALA A 509 -16.96 6.61 -9.58
C ALA A 509 -16.75 7.74 -8.56
N GLN A 510 -17.31 7.61 -7.35
CA GLN A 510 -17.23 8.62 -6.30
C GLN A 510 -15.90 8.58 -5.53
N SER A 511 -15.42 7.38 -5.20
CA SER A 511 -14.34 7.18 -4.24
C SER A 511 -13.20 6.31 -4.75
N GLY A 512 -13.23 5.92 -6.03
CA GLY A 512 -12.23 5.05 -6.63
C GLY A 512 -12.11 3.72 -5.88
N LEU A 513 -10.87 3.33 -5.56
CA LEU A 513 -10.58 2.09 -4.84
C LEU A 513 -10.58 2.26 -3.32
N SER A 514 -11.15 3.34 -2.77
CA SER A 514 -11.09 3.59 -1.31
C SER A 514 -11.83 2.53 -0.47
N GLY A 515 -12.79 1.83 -1.06
CA GLY A 515 -13.49 0.69 -0.45
C GLY A 515 -12.71 -0.62 -0.50
N LEU A 516 -11.44 -0.61 -0.94
CA LEU A 516 -10.59 -1.78 -1.00
C LEU A 516 -9.88 -1.98 0.36
N SER A 517 -10.32 -2.96 1.12
CA SER A 517 -9.85 -3.22 2.48
C SER A 517 -9.00 -4.49 2.61
N HIS A 518 -9.19 -5.46 1.71
CA HIS A 518 -8.57 -6.78 1.82
C HIS A 518 -7.59 -7.12 0.71
N TYR A 519 -7.57 -6.45 -0.44
CA TYR A 519 -6.72 -6.88 -1.55
C TYR A 519 -5.85 -5.73 -2.06
N GLU A 520 -4.76 -6.09 -2.74
CA GLU A 520 -3.94 -5.11 -3.46
C GLU A 520 -4.71 -4.48 -4.64
N PRO A 521 -4.54 -3.16 -4.92
CA PRO A 521 -5.25 -2.48 -6.00
C PRO A 521 -5.19 -3.15 -7.39
N PRO A 522 -4.05 -3.69 -7.85
CA PRO A 522 -3.98 -4.36 -9.16
C PRO A 522 -4.89 -5.60 -9.26
N TYR A 523 -5.03 -6.37 -8.18
CA TYR A 523 -5.94 -7.51 -8.14
C TYR A 523 -7.39 -7.07 -8.29
N CYS A 524 -7.80 -6.02 -7.57
CA CYS A 524 -9.15 -5.46 -7.67
C CYS A 524 -9.43 -4.94 -9.08
N LEU A 525 -8.47 -4.23 -9.70
CA LEU A 525 -8.64 -3.67 -11.04
C LEU A 525 -8.79 -4.74 -12.12
N TRP A 526 -8.02 -5.83 -12.02
CA TRP A 526 -8.18 -6.99 -12.90
C TRP A 526 -9.61 -7.54 -12.83
N ASN A 527 -10.08 -7.86 -11.62
CA ASN A 527 -11.42 -8.41 -11.44
C ASN A 527 -12.52 -7.40 -11.82
N CYS A 528 -12.35 -6.10 -11.58
CA CYS A 528 -13.26 -5.06 -12.07
C CYS A 528 -13.41 -5.12 -13.59
N LEU A 529 -12.30 -5.09 -14.32
CA LEU A 529 -12.32 -5.07 -15.79
C LEU A 529 -12.87 -6.37 -16.36
N GLN A 530 -12.60 -7.50 -15.71
CA GLN A 530 -13.22 -8.79 -16.05
C GLN A 530 -14.74 -8.76 -15.84
N LEU A 531 -15.22 -8.22 -14.71
CA LEU A 531 -16.65 -8.07 -14.43
C LEU A 531 -17.34 -7.22 -15.49
N LEU A 532 -16.76 -6.06 -15.83
CA LEU A 532 -17.33 -5.18 -16.85
C LEU A 532 -17.42 -5.86 -18.21
N ALA A 533 -16.35 -6.56 -18.64
CA ALA A 533 -16.35 -7.28 -19.91
C ALA A 533 -17.39 -8.41 -19.94
N GLN A 534 -17.60 -9.12 -18.83
CA GLN A 534 -18.65 -10.15 -18.75
C GLN A 534 -20.05 -9.54 -18.80
N LEU A 535 -20.27 -8.39 -18.16
CA LEU A 535 -21.56 -7.69 -18.18
C LEU A 535 -21.89 -7.11 -19.55
N GLU A 536 -20.92 -6.56 -20.27
CA GLU A 536 -21.10 -6.09 -21.65
C GLU A 536 -21.51 -7.22 -22.62
N ALA A 537 -21.16 -8.47 -22.28
CA ALA A 537 -21.56 -9.65 -23.03
C ALA A 537 -22.95 -10.21 -22.65
N LYS A 538 -23.65 -9.59 -21.68
CA LYS A 538 -24.97 -10.00 -21.19
C LYS A 538 -26.06 -8.99 -21.60
N PRO A 539 -27.33 -9.42 -21.64
CA PRO A 539 -28.44 -8.49 -21.89
C PRO A 539 -28.70 -7.65 -20.63
N ILE A 540 -27.96 -6.56 -20.46
CA ILE A 540 -28.12 -5.63 -19.32
C ILE A 540 -29.06 -4.47 -19.62
N SER A 541 -29.62 -3.86 -18.58
CA SER A 541 -30.42 -2.65 -18.68
C SER A 541 -29.61 -1.48 -19.26
N LYS A 542 -30.28 -0.60 -20.01
CA LYS A 542 -29.66 0.58 -20.62
C LYS A 542 -29.00 1.49 -19.59
N THR A 543 -29.61 1.60 -18.40
CA THR A 543 -29.07 2.40 -17.30
C THR A 543 -27.71 1.85 -16.86
N LEU A 544 -27.63 0.54 -16.63
CA LEU A 544 -26.38 -0.10 -16.23
C LEU A 544 -25.34 -0.01 -17.34
N GLN A 545 -25.73 -0.21 -18.60
CA GLN A 545 -24.84 -0.06 -19.75
C GLN A 545 -24.17 1.33 -19.78
N ILE A 546 -24.93 2.40 -19.54
CA ILE A 546 -24.39 3.78 -19.47
C ILE A 546 -23.42 3.93 -18.30
N GLN A 547 -23.75 3.39 -17.12
CA GLN A 547 -22.87 3.44 -15.94
C GLN A 547 -21.54 2.71 -16.20
N ILE A 548 -21.59 1.53 -16.81
CA ILE A 548 -20.39 0.76 -17.19
C ILE A 548 -19.53 1.56 -18.17
N GLN A 549 -20.13 2.13 -19.21
CA GLN A 549 -19.41 2.96 -20.19
C GLN A 549 -18.72 4.18 -19.56
N GLN A 550 -19.35 4.78 -18.54
CA GLN A 550 -18.76 5.89 -17.78
C GLN A 550 -17.66 5.43 -16.83
N LEU A 551 -17.78 4.23 -16.28
CA LEU A 551 -16.83 3.68 -15.31
C LEU A 551 -15.52 3.20 -15.96
N ILE A 552 -15.58 2.63 -17.17
CA ILE A 552 -14.40 2.14 -17.90
C ILE A 552 -13.24 3.15 -17.92
N PRO A 553 -13.40 4.41 -18.40
CA PRO A 553 -12.28 5.35 -18.44
C PRO A 553 -11.71 5.67 -17.05
N ILE A 554 -12.53 5.66 -16.00
CA ILE A 554 -12.09 5.88 -14.61
C ILE A 554 -11.19 4.73 -14.16
N LEU A 555 -11.60 3.47 -14.42
CA LEU A 555 -10.80 2.30 -14.09
C LEU A 555 -9.51 2.22 -14.91
N LEU A 556 -9.54 2.60 -16.19
CA LEU A 556 -8.34 2.65 -17.03
C LEU A 556 -7.35 3.71 -16.53
N GLN A 557 -7.82 4.89 -16.14
CA GLN A 557 -6.99 5.92 -15.54
C GLN A 557 -6.39 5.43 -14.21
N ARG A 558 -7.17 4.71 -13.39
CA ARG A 558 -6.66 4.13 -12.15
C ARG A 558 -5.63 3.03 -12.41
N LEU A 559 -5.87 2.15 -13.37
CA LEU A 559 -4.91 1.13 -13.80
C LEU A 559 -3.60 1.77 -14.28
N GLN A 560 -3.68 2.80 -15.11
CA GLN A 560 -2.51 3.57 -15.53
C GLN A 560 -1.76 4.19 -14.33
N THR A 561 -2.49 4.70 -13.34
CA THR A 561 -1.89 5.25 -12.12
C THR A 561 -1.13 4.19 -11.33
N GLU A 562 -1.70 2.99 -11.17
CA GLU A 562 -1.04 1.88 -10.47
C GLU A 562 0.21 1.40 -11.23
N ILE A 563 0.13 1.30 -12.56
CA ILE A 563 1.27 0.94 -13.43
C ILE A 563 2.45 1.90 -13.25
N LEU A 564 2.17 3.18 -13.01
CA LEU A 564 3.18 4.24 -12.89
C LEU A 564 3.68 4.43 -11.46
N ARG A 565 3.01 3.86 -10.45
CA ARG A 565 3.30 4.06 -9.03
C ARG A 565 4.67 3.52 -8.62
N ARG A 566 5.04 2.33 -9.09
CA ARG A 566 6.31 1.65 -8.79
C ARG A 566 6.70 0.65 -9.87
N SER A 567 7.93 0.14 -9.80
CA SER A 567 8.29 -1.05 -10.59
C SER A 567 7.47 -2.23 -10.09
N PRO A 568 6.74 -2.94 -10.97
CA PRO A 568 5.88 -4.03 -10.53
C PRO A 568 6.69 -5.23 -10.07
N THR A 569 6.19 -5.89 -9.02
CA THR A 569 6.59 -7.25 -8.66
C THR A 569 6.05 -8.27 -9.69
N PRO A 570 6.52 -9.52 -9.70
CA PRO A 570 5.90 -10.59 -10.50
C PRO A 570 4.38 -10.70 -10.35
N GLN A 571 3.83 -10.70 -9.13
CA GLN A 571 2.38 -10.80 -8.96
C GLN A 571 1.64 -9.57 -9.51
N GLU A 572 2.17 -8.36 -9.28
CA GLU A 572 1.59 -7.13 -9.85
C GLU A 572 1.65 -7.11 -11.37
N ALA A 573 2.77 -7.56 -11.95
CA ALA A 573 2.94 -7.70 -13.40
C ALA A 573 1.92 -8.70 -13.97
N ALA A 574 1.67 -9.81 -13.28
CA ALA A 574 0.63 -10.77 -13.65
C ALA A 574 -0.75 -10.11 -13.64
N PHE A 575 -1.11 -9.39 -12.57
CA PHE A 575 -2.40 -8.68 -12.49
C PHE A 575 -2.56 -7.59 -13.54
N PHE A 576 -1.50 -6.85 -13.88
CA PHE A 576 -1.56 -5.86 -14.96
C PHE A 576 -1.77 -6.50 -16.34
N ILE A 577 -1.08 -7.60 -16.63
CA ILE A 577 -1.30 -8.37 -17.86
C ILE A 577 -2.76 -8.84 -17.92
N LEU A 578 -3.24 -9.45 -16.85
CA LEU A 578 -4.60 -9.99 -16.76
C LEU A 578 -5.66 -8.89 -16.87
N ALA A 579 -5.47 -7.76 -16.20
CA ALA A 579 -6.33 -6.58 -16.33
C ALA A 579 -6.39 -6.07 -17.77
N CYS A 580 -5.23 -5.93 -18.42
CA CYS A 580 -5.15 -5.49 -19.80
C CYS A 580 -5.86 -6.45 -20.75
N PHE A 581 -5.73 -7.77 -20.55
CA PHE A 581 -6.41 -8.76 -21.39
C PHE A 581 -7.88 -9.02 -21.01
N SER A 582 -8.36 -8.52 -19.87
CA SER A 582 -9.74 -8.74 -19.43
C SER A 582 -10.73 -7.83 -20.14
N HIS A 583 -10.31 -6.67 -20.63
CA HIS A 583 -11.18 -5.71 -21.30
C HIS A 583 -10.49 -5.04 -22.50
N PRO A 584 -11.10 -4.99 -23.71
CA PRO A 584 -10.47 -4.45 -24.92
C PRO A 584 -9.92 -3.03 -24.77
N ALA A 585 -10.64 -2.17 -24.05
CA ALA A 585 -10.20 -0.78 -23.81
C ALA A 585 -8.90 -0.67 -22.99
N ALA A 586 -8.47 -1.72 -22.28
CA ALA A 586 -7.23 -1.74 -21.52
C ALA A 586 -6.02 -2.27 -22.32
N HIS A 587 -6.22 -2.81 -23.53
CA HIS A 587 -5.15 -3.43 -24.33
C HIS A 587 -3.99 -2.47 -24.62
N SER A 588 -4.27 -1.18 -24.79
CA SER A 588 -3.25 -0.15 -25.07
C SER A 588 -2.31 0.12 -23.88
N LEU A 589 -2.69 -0.28 -22.67
CA LEU A 589 -1.88 -0.13 -21.46
C LEU A 589 -0.90 -1.30 -21.26
N LEU A 590 -1.01 -2.37 -22.07
CA LEU A 590 -0.16 -3.54 -21.95
C LEU A 590 1.31 -3.18 -22.23
N GLU A 591 2.18 -3.41 -21.25
CA GLU A 591 3.61 -3.19 -21.42
C GLU A 591 4.39 -4.52 -21.59
N PRO A 592 5.16 -4.71 -22.69
CA PRO A 592 5.93 -5.95 -22.91
C PRO A 592 6.92 -6.29 -21.80
N LYS A 593 7.37 -5.30 -21.04
CA LYS A 593 8.30 -5.48 -19.91
C LYS A 593 7.73 -6.37 -18.80
N TRP A 594 6.40 -6.43 -18.64
CA TRP A 594 5.78 -7.23 -17.58
C TRP A 594 5.98 -8.73 -17.81
N MET A 595 5.86 -9.19 -19.06
CA MET A 595 6.19 -10.57 -19.41
C MET A 595 7.66 -10.88 -19.07
N GLN A 596 8.58 -9.95 -19.33
CA GLN A 596 9.98 -10.14 -18.97
C GLN A 596 10.21 -10.20 -17.46
N ILE A 597 9.45 -9.45 -16.67
CA ILE A 597 9.49 -9.53 -15.21
C ILE A 597 9.09 -10.94 -14.78
N LEU A 598 7.99 -11.47 -15.30
CA LEU A 598 7.57 -12.84 -15.00
C LEU A 598 8.66 -13.85 -15.38
N LEU A 599 9.20 -13.78 -16.59
CA LEU A 599 10.20 -14.73 -17.06
C LEU A 599 11.53 -14.66 -16.30
N LYS A 600 12.00 -13.45 -15.94
CA LYS A 600 13.26 -13.27 -15.21
C LYS A 600 13.19 -13.68 -13.74
N HIS A 601 12.01 -13.56 -13.14
CA HIS A 601 11.82 -13.84 -11.72
C HIS A 601 11.28 -15.25 -11.45
N GLN A 602 11.00 -16.04 -12.49
CA GLN A 602 10.70 -17.46 -12.34
C GLN A 602 11.92 -18.20 -11.79
N ARG A 603 11.69 -19.00 -10.75
CA ARG A 603 12.70 -19.82 -10.09
C ARG A 603 12.97 -21.10 -10.87
N TYR A 604 14.07 -21.76 -10.57
CA TYR A 604 14.46 -23.03 -11.23
C TYR A 604 13.46 -24.17 -11.03
N ASP A 605 12.66 -24.13 -9.97
CA ASP A 605 11.59 -25.10 -9.68
C ASP A 605 10.28 -24.77 -10.42
N GLY A 606 10.27 -23.72 -11.27
CA GLY A 606 9.10 -23.26 -12.03
C GLY A 606 8.21 -22.26 -11.29
N SER A 607 8.44 -22.04 -9.99
CA SER A 607 7.62 -21.14 -9.17
C SER A 607 8.07 -19.67 -9.21
N TRP A 608 7.24 -18.78 -8.71
CA TRP A 608 7.61 -17.39 -8.36
C TRP A 608 7.70 -17.25 -6.86
N ARG A 609 8.40 -16.22 -6.34
CA ARG A 609 8.41 -15.97 -4.89
C ARG A 609 6.99 -15.69 -4.40
N ASP A 610 6.73 -16.06 -3.15
CA ASP A 610 5.52 -15.67 -2.43
C ASP A 610 5.46 -14.14 -2.31
N GLU A 611 4.30 -13.59 -2.61
CA GLU A 611 4.03 -12.16 -2.52
C GLU A 611 2.73 -11.90 -1.72
N PRO A 612 2.65 -10.77 -0.98
CA PRO A 612 1.42 -10.38 -0.28
C PRO A 612 0.21 -10.33 -1.21
N LEU A 613 -0.92 -10.94 -0.82
CA LEU A 613 -2.17 -10.91 -1.58
C LEU A 613 -3.29 -10.19 -0.83
N TYR A 614 -3.55 -10.62 0.40
CA TYR A 614 -4.54 -10.01 1.29
C TYR A 614 -4.08 -10.06 2.74
N PRO A 615 -4.52 -9.15 3.62
CA PRO A 615 -4.08 -9.13 5.00
C PRO A 615 -4.84 -10.19 5.81
N THR A 616 -4.14 -10.75 6.78
CA THR A 616 -4.64 -11.79 7.67
C THR A 616 -4.28 -11.49 9.12
N VAL A 617 -4.93 -12.18 10.05
CA VAL A 617 -4.71 -11.98 11.49
C VAL A 617 -3.66 -12.98 11.96
N HIS A 618 -2.56 -12.49 12.54
CA HIS A 618 -1.53 -13.30 13.15
C HIS A 618 -1.63 -13.31 14.69
N ARG A 619 -0.75 -14.10 15.35
CA ARG A 619 -0.55 -14.14 16.80
C ARG A 619 -0.61 -12.73 17.41
N GLY A 620 -1.46 -12.55 18.42
CA GLY A 620 -1.61 -11.26 19.11
C GLY A 620 -2.51 -10.27 18.39
N ARG A 621 -3.35 -10.71 17.44
CA ARG A 621 -4.23 -9.85 16.62
C ARG A 621 -3.48 -8.84 15.75
N GLN A 622 -2.22 -9.13 15.44
CA GLN A 622 -1.44 -8.29 14.53
C GLN A 622 -1.80 -8.59 13.08
N ALA A 623 -1.86 -7.55 12.26
CA ALA A 623 -1.96 -7.67 10.81
C ALA A 623 -0.69 -8.35 10.27
N THR A 624 -0.86 -9.39 9.45
CA THR A 624 0.17 -9.91 8.55
C THR A 624 -0.41 -10.00 7.14
N TRP A 625 0.38 -10.44 6.18
CA TRP A 625 -0.10 -10.73 4.83
C TRP A 625 -0.15 -12.23 4.60
N TYR A 626 -1.27 -12.70 4.04
CA TYR A 626 -1.27 -13.98 3.34
C TYR A 626 -0.39 -13.84 2.11
N SER A 627 0.57 -14.75 2.02
CA SER A 627 1.48 -14.91 0.89
C SER A 627 1.73 -16.41 0.73
N SER A 628 1.68 -16.88 -0.50
CA SER A 628 1.92 -18.28 -0.85
C SER A 628 2.61 -18.32 -2.19
N ARG A 629 3.66 -19.14 -2.26
CA ARG A 629 4.41 -19.36 -3.49
C ARG A 629 3.53 -19.97 -4.57
N THR A 630 2.69 -20.91 -4.17
CA THR A 630 1.77 -21.62 -5.07
C THR A 630 0.70 -20.69 -5.61
N MET A 631 0.14 -19.82 -4.76
CA MET A 631 -0.83 -18.81 -5.19
C MET A 631 -0.21 -17.79 -6.17
N THR A 632 0.95 -17.21 -5.83
CA THR A 632 1.63 -16.27 -6.73
C THR A 632 2.02 -16.94 -8.05
N THR A 633 2.45 -18.20 -8.01
CA THR A 633 2.74 -19.00 -9.21
C THR A 633 1.49 -19.22 -10.05
N ALA A 634 0.33 -19.49 -9.45
CA ALA A 634 -0.93 -19.65 -10.17
C ALA A 634 -1.31 -18.37 -10.94
N PHE A 635 -1.18 -17.19 -10.32
CA PHE A 635 -1.45 -15.93 -11.02
C PHE A 635 -0.45 -15.63 -12.14
N CYS A 636 0.85 -15.85 -11.90
CA CYS A 636 1.88 -15.66 -12.92
C CYS A 636 1.67 -16.62 -14.10
N TYR A 637 1.37 -17.89 -13.83
CA TYR A 637 0.98 -18.89 -14.82
C TYR A 637 -0.26 -18.43 -15.61
N HIS A 638 -1.32 -17.99 -14.91
CA HIS A 638 -2.55 -17.51 -15.55
C HIS A 638 -2.26 -16.36 -16.52
N ALA A 639 -1.47 -15.37 -16.10
CA ALA A 639 -1.08 -14.24 -16.93
C ALA A 639 -0.28 -14.65 -18.17
N LEU A 640 0.70 -15.57 -18.03
CA LEU A 640 1.50 -16.05 -19.15
C LEU A 640 0.66 -16.85 -20.15
N CYS A 641 -0.23 -17.73 -19.69
CA CYS A 641 -1.15 -18.46 -20.57
C CYS A 641 -2.10 -17.53 -21.31
N THR A 642 -2.68 -16.54 -20.61
CA THR A 642 -3.56 -15.55 -21.24
C THR A 642 -2.83 -14.72 -22.30
N ALA A 643 -1.57 -14.35 -22.03
CA ALA A 643 -0.73 -13.63 -22.99
C ALA A 643 -0.25 -14.49 -24.18
N LEU A 644 -0.20 -15.82 -24.03
CA LEU A 644 0.14 -16.73 -25.14
C LEU A 644 -1.05 -16.99 -26.06
N LEU A 645 -2.27 -17.03 -25.51
CA LEU A 645 -3.50 -17.35 -26.26
C LEU A 645 -4.08 -16.17 -27.06
N LYS A 646 -3.73 -14.94 -26.69
CA LYS A 646 -4.24 -13.68 -27.28
C LYS A 646 -3.13 -12.93 -27.99
#